data_AF-A0A6N9NEC1-F1
#
_entry.id   AF-A0A6N9NEC1-F1
#
_cell.length_a   1.000
_cell.length_b   1.000
_cell.length_c   1.000
_cell.angle_alpha   90.00
_cell.angle_beta   90.00
_cell.angle_gamma   90.00
#
_symmetry.space_group_name_H-M   'P 1'
#
loop_
_entity.id
_entity.type
_entity.pdbx_description
1 polymer ?
#
loop_
_entity_poly.entity_id
_entity_poly.type
_entity_poly.pdbx_seq_one_letter_code
_entity_poly.pdbx_strand_id
1 'polypeptide(L)'
;MKKTITLFSGILMAAGIYAQSFQINAIGSYNTGVFDDGAAEITAYDTTTQRLFFVNASNSSIQVLDISNPTLPKLQNTIILTPYGSSANSVAFKNGVLAAAVEDTNKQANGKVVFFDAAGVYLNDVPVGALPDMLTFSPDGNKIVVANEGEPNDDYTIDPEGSVSIIDINAGVSQATVSNVSFALFNNVIDSLESGMPSGWLNAGGYFNTSSANSGNGKAGLNTTGDIIRTGKYSALQGLSFYAKISSAGANWQTSIEISQDSMVWTAIDTIIADGNNTGDVVDSIYRKFNYNVGSSLPHYVRFNMYNRIGGSFYFDDIEVSTISKDVRVFGPNATVAMDLEPEYITVDQNNAFAYVSCQENNAIVKVDLSTATAVEIMPLGYKDWSAVGNTLDASDKDGVINMRNYPIKGMYMPDAIDGHVIGGNFYIFTANEGDSRDYNGFSEEDRIKDIILDSIAFPNYAALQDEDSLGRLNITNTMGDIDNDGDFDELFSYGARSFSIFSTTGALIYDSGDDFESYIAANHATHFNSNNDDNDSFDKRSDDKGVEPEAIIVEEIRGKQYAFIGLERMGGIMVYDVSNVNAPTFEQYFLNRDFSTVATDSAAGDLGPEGLFFIPASVSPNGLDLLVASNEISGNVSIYSLSFTTSLIESGIKGIELSIYPNPSKGNTVNLNKMATGSIFNMIGKEVVRFDHTNTIDISSLTEGMYIIKTTSGESQKLIKN
;
A
#
# COMPACT_ATOMS: atom_id res chain seq x y z
N MET A 1 -21.41 52.14 -51.85
CA MET A 1 -21.08 51.15 -50.79
C MET A 1 -19.70 51.47 -50.23
N LYS A 2 -19.61 52.05 -49.05
CA LYS A 2 -18.40 52.03 -48.22
C LYS A 2 -18.86 51.85 -46.77
N LYS A 3 -18.56 50.67 -46.22
CA LYS A 3 -18.87 50.27 -44.85
C LYS A 3 -17.95 51.02 -43.90
N THR A 4 -18.53 51.64 -42.87
CA THR A 4 -17.84 52.13 -41.68
C THR A 4 -17.47 50.92 -40.83
N ILE A 5 -16.18 50.72 -40.55
CA ILE A 5 -15.68 49.71 -39.60
C ILE A 5 -15.41 50.43 -38.29
N THR A 6 -16.16 50.06 -37.24
CA THR A 6 -15.92 50.46 -35.86
C THR A 6 -14.89 49.51 -35.26
N LEU A 7 -13.73 50.01 -34.79
CA LEU A 7 -12.77 49.23 -34.02
C LEU A 7 -13.29 49.04 -32.58
N PHE A 8 -13.43 47.78 -32.17
CA PHE A 8 -13.53 47.39 -30.75
C PHE A 8 -12.12 47.32 -30.17
N SER A 9 -11.86 48.11 -29.12
CA SER A 9 -10.68 47.97 -28.27
C SER A 9 -10.92 46.79 -27.31
N GLY A 10 -10.39 45.61 -27.64
CA GLY A 10 -10.33 44.48 -26.72
C GLY A 10 -9.25 44.71 -25.67
N ILE A 11 -9.66 44.87 -24.41
CA ILE A 11 -8.76 44.78 -23.26
C ILE A 11 -8.36 43.30 -23.14
N LEU A 12 -7.10 43.00 -23.44
CA LEU A 12 -6.50 41.70 -23.13
C LEU A 12 -6.26 41.68 -21.61
N MET A 13 -7.13 41.01 -20.84
CA MET A 13 -6.77 40.65 -19.47
C MET A 13 -5.66 39.59 -19.57
N ALA A 14 -4.45 39.95 -19.15
CA ALA A 14 -3.42 38.97 -18.90
C ALA A 14 -3.89 38.12 -17.71
N ALA A 15 -4.14 36.83 -17.94
CA ALA A 15 -4.33 35.89 -16.86
C ALA A 15 -2.99 35.78 -16.11
N GLY A 16 -2.92 36.33 -14.90
CA GLY A 16 -1.79 36.10 -14.01
C GLY A 16 -1.71 34.60 -13.71
N ILE A 17 -0.52 34.01 -13.87
CA ILE A 17 -0.26 32.68 -13.33
C ILE A 17 0.00 32.88 -11.85
N TYR A 18 -0.76 32.21 -11.00
CA TYR A 18 -0.56 32.25 -9.56
C TYR A 18 0.17 30.97 -9.14
N ALA A 19 1.26 31.11 -8.38
CA ALA A 19 1.83 30.01 -7.63
C ALA A 19 1.15 29.99 -6.26
N GLN A 20 0.57 28.88 -5.88
CA GLN A 20 0.20 28.62 -4.50
C GLN A 20 1.33 27.82 -3.87
N SER A 21 1.95 28.32 -2.81
CA SER A 21 2.87 27.53 -2.00
C SER A 21 2.12 26.96 -0.80
N PHE A 22 2.30 25.67 -0.53
CA PHE A 22 1.81 24.96 0.63
C PHE A 22 2.87 24.92 1.73
N GLN A 23 2.47 25.08 3.01
CA GLN A 23 3.36 24.90 4.16
C GLN A 23 2.63 24.33 5.39
N ILE A 24 3.22 23.29 5.97
CA ILE A 24 2.91 22.80 7.33
C ILE A 24 3.73 23.58 8.36
N ASN A 25 3.10 24.01 9.46
CA ASN A 25 3.76 24.69 10.57
C ASN A 25 3.34 24.07 11.91
N ALA A 26 4.28 23.60 12.72
CA ALA A 26 4.01 23.20 14.11
C ALA A 26 3.54 24.39 14.93
N ILE A 27 2.40 24.23 15.63
CA ILE A 27 1.80 25.30 16.43
C ILE A 27 1.62 24.94 17.90
N GLY A 28 1.51 23.66 18.23
CA GLY A 28 1.36 23.18 19.61
C GLY A 28 1.57 21.68 19.69
N SER A 29 1.88 21.19 20.90
CA SER A 29 2.02 19.77 21.16
C SER A 29 1.68 19.48 22.63
N TYR A 30 1.19 18.27 22.89
CA TYR A 30 1.04 17.70 24.23
C TYR A 30 1.93 16.46 24.33
N ASN A 31 2.82 16.42 25.33
CA ASN A 31 3.69 15.28 25.59
C ASN A 31 3.20 14.53 26.84
N THR A 32 3.10 13.21 26.75
CA THR A 32 2.65 12.35 27.85
C THR A 32 3.71 12.12 28.93
N GLY A 33 4.98 12.35 28.60
CA GLY A 33 6.15 12.07 29.43
C GLY A 33 6.61 10.61 29.39
N VAL A 34 6.05 9.82 28.47
CA VAL A 34 6.36 8.40 28.27
C VAL A 34 6.97 8.24 26.87
N PHE A 35 8.04 7.44 26.79
CA PHE A 35 8.79 7.19 25.56
C PHE A 35 8.75 5.69 25.26
N ASP A 36 8.48 5.32 24.00
CA ASP A 36 8.56 3.95 23.48
C ASP A 36 7.70 2.94 24.27
N ASP A 37 6.41 3.24 24.40
CA ASP A 37 5.44 2.45 25.20
C ASP A 37 3.98 2.61 24.70
N GLY A 38 3.76 3.01 23.43
CA GLY A 38 2.41 3.26 22.90
C GLY A 38 1.66 4.36 23.69
N ALA A 39 2.32 5.48 23.97
CA ALA A 39 1.74 6.48 24.87
C ALA A 39 0.87 7.53 24.17
N ALA A 40 0.93 7.60 22.85
CA ALA A 40 0.14 8.52 22.04
C ALA A 40 -0.14 7.90 20.67
N GLU A 41 -1.29 7.25 20.55
CA GLU A 41 -1.74 6.55 19.35
C GLU A 41 -3.14 7.04 18.95
N ILE A 42 -3.54 6.76 17.71
CA ILE A 42 -4.87 6.98 17.08
C ILE A 42 -5.71 8.12 17.69
N THR A 43 -5.90 9.20 16.93
CA THR A 43 -6.63 10.39 17.42
C THR A 43 -8.04 10.52 16.85
N ALA A 44 -8.95 11.11 17.63
CA ALA A 44 -10.30 11.50 17.21
C ALA A 44 -10.68 12.88 17.73
N TYR A 45 -11.61 13.57 17.08
CA TYR A 45 -11.95 14.97 17.41
C TYR A 45 -13.46 15.22 17.57
N ASP A 46 -13.83 15.92 18.65
CA ASP A 46 -15.16 16.49 18.82
C ASP A 46 -15.20 17.97 18.37
N THR A 47 -15.83 18.18 17.20
CA THR A 47 -16.06 19.51 16.62
C THR A 47 -16.92 20.44 17.48
N THR A 48 -17.74 19.91 18.39
CA THR A 48 -18.65 20.72 19.22
C THR A 48 -17.94 21.26 20.46
N THR A 49 -17.18 20.41 21.15
CA THR A 49 -16.50 20.79 22.39
C THR A 49 -15.02 21.10 22.22
N GLN A 50 -14.48 20.96 21.00
CA GLN A 50 -13.07 21.18 20.68
C GLN A 50 -12.14 20.28 21.50
N ARG A 51 -12.56 19.03 21.70
CA ARG A 51 -11.79 18.01 22.41
C ARG A 51 -11.14 17.06 21.42
N LEU A 52 -9.86 16.80 21.65
CA LEU A 52 -9.12 15.76 20.96
C LEU A 52 -9.00 14.55 21.90
N PHE A 53 -9.28 13.37 21.39
CA PHE A 53 -9.14 12.09 22.09
C PHE A 53 -7.96 11.36 21.46
N PHE A 54 -7.17 10.66 22.27
CA PHE A 54 -6.11 9.79 21.77
C PHE A 54 -5.91 8.60 22.71
N VAL A 55 -5.46 7.50 22.13
CA VAL A 55 -5.15 6.26 22.84
C VAL A 55 -3.81 6.40 23.56
N ASN A 56 -3.75 5.89 24.79
CA ASN A 56 -2.52 5.72 25.54
C ASN A 56 -2.51 4.29 26.08
N ALA A 57 -1.90 3.38 25.33
CA ALA A 57 -1.81 1.96 25.66
C ALA A 57 -0.97 1.71 26.91
N SER A 58 0.13 2.45 27.06
CA SER A 58 1.02 2.52 28.25
C SER A 58 0.30 2.48 29.61
N ASN A 59 -0.89 3.08 29.74
CA ASN A 59 -1.68 3.04 30.97
C ASN A 59 -3.16 2.67 30.77
N SER A 60 -3.49 1.99 29.68
CA SER A 60 -4.83 1.49 29.38
C SER A 60 -5.90 2.60 29.46
N SER A 61 -5.69 3.71 28.74
CA SER A 61 -6.61 4.85 28.80
C SER A 61 -6.81 5.58 27.48
N ILE A 62 -7.89 6.38 27.44
CA ILE A 62 -8.08 7.42 26.43
C ILE A 62 -7.88 8.75 27.10
N GLN A 63 -6.95 9.55 26.60
CA GLN A 63 -6.71 10.89 27.09
C GLN A 63 -7.50 11.92 26.29
N VAL A 64 -8.03 12.92 27.00
CA VAL A 64 -8.89 13.96 26.43
C VAL A 64 -8.22 15.31 26.57
N LEU A 65 -7.79 15.88 25.45
CA LEU A 65 -7.19 17.20 25.38
C LEU A 65 -8.24 18.26 25.04
N ASP A 66 -8.26 19.36 25.80
CA ASP A 66 -8.88 20.62 25.37
C ASP A 66 -7.92 21.31 24.40
N ILE A 67 -8.36 21.45 23.15
CA ILE A 67 -7.61 22.12 22.09
C ILE A 67 -8.24 23.46 21.67
N SER A 68 -9.15 24.03 22.47
CA SER A 68 -9.75 25.35 22.21
C SER A 68 -8.70 26.46 21.99
N ASN A 69 -7.50 26.28 22.55
CA ASN A 69 -6.29 26.91 22.05
C ASN A 69 -5.33 25.85 21.49
N PRO A 70 -5.26 25.64 20.16
CA PRO A 70 -4.46 24.58 19.56
C PRO A 70 -2.96 24.82 19.66
N THR A 71 -2.52 26.02 20.06
CA THR A 71 -1.09 26.28 20.34
C THR A 71 -0.67 25.86 21.74
N LEU A 72 -1.62 25.46 22.59
CA LEU A 72 -1.38 25.03 23.96
C LEU A 72 -2.45 24.00 24.35
N PRO A 73 -2.43 22.81 23.73
CA PRO A 73 -3.33 21.72 24.09
C PRO A 73 -3.15 21.34 25.58
N LYS A 74 -4.24 21.00 26.26
CA LYS A 74 -4.22 20.70 27.70
C LYS A 74 -5.00 19.44 28.00
N LEU A 75 -4.40 18.55 28.78
CA LEU A 75 -5.12 17.42 29.34
C LEU A 75 -6.27 17.90 30.23
N GLN A 76 -7.49 17.53 29.83
CA GLN A 76 -8.72 17.84 30.54
C GLN A 76 -9.21 16.64 31.35
N ASN A 77 -9.15 15.44 30.76
CA ASN A 77 -9.68 14.22 31.37
C ASN A 77 -8.90 12.98 30.90
N THR A 78 -9.01 11.89 31.66
CA THR A 78 -8.49 10.57 31.32
C THR A 78 -9.59 9.54 31.55
N ILE A 79 -9.92 8.77 30.52
CA ILE A 79 -10.91 7.70 30.56
C ILE A 79 -10.16 6.38 30.76
N ILE A 80 -10.35 5.74 31.91
CA ILE A 80 -9.67 4.49 32.25
C ILE A 80 -10.39 3.30 31.62
N LEU A 81 -9.66 2.43 30.91
CA LEU A 81 -10.22 1.32 30.16
C LEU A 81 -10.14 -0.04 30.86
N THR A 82 -9.34 -0.17 31.92
CA THR A 82 -9.19 -1.42 32.69
C THR A 82 -10.50 -2.08 33.18
N PRO A 83 -11.64 -1.37 33.39
CA PRO A 83 -12.91 -2.04 33.67
C PRO A 83 -13.52 -2.79 32.48
N TYR A 84 -13.06 -2.52 31.26
CA TYR A 84 -13.66 -2.99 30.01
C TYR A 84 -12.80 -4.01 29.25
N GLY A 85 -11.47 -3.97 29.44
CA GLY A 85 -10.49 -4.85 28.79
C GLY A 85 -9.05 -4.47 29.17
N SER A 86 -8.08 -4.79 28.32
CA SER A 86 -6.65 -4.52 28.51
C SER A 86 -6.29 -3.09 28.06
N SER A 87 -6.16 -2.86 26.75
CA SER A 87 -5.96 -1.53 26.16
C SER A 87 -7.01 -1.24 25.08
N ALA A 88 -7.07 0.00 24.60
CA ALA A 88 -7.67 0.28 23.31
C ALA A 88 -6.58 0.36 22.25
N ASN A 89 -6.90 -0.07 21.02
CA ASN A 89 -6.03 0.11 19.86
C ASN A 89 -6.52 1.31 19.01
N SER A 90 -7.83 1.58 19.02
CA SER A 90 -8.40 2.66 18.21
C SER A 90 -9.54 3.40 18.89
N VAL A 91 -9.69 4.68 18.53
CA VAL A 91 -10.81 5.53 18.90
C VAL A 91 -11.38 6.28 17.70
N ALA A 92 -12.69 6.45 17.67
CA ALA A 92 -13.34 7.36 16.74
C ALA A 92 -14.46 8.14 17.44
N PHE A 93 -14.73 9.35 16.94
CA PHE A 93 -15.75 10.22 17.49
C PHE A 93 -16.71 10.71 16.41
N LYS A 94 -18.02 10.54 16.62
CA LYS A 94 -19.05 11.10 15.73
C LYS A 94 -20.37 11.30 16.47
N ASN A 95 -21.08 12.38 16.13
CA ASN A 95 -22.43 12.66 16.64
C ASN A 95 -22.56 12.60 18.18
N GLY A 96 -21.52 13.02 18.90
CA GLY A 96 -21.51 13.04 20.37
C GLY A 96 -21.12 11.72 21.04
N VAL A 97 -20.76 10.70 20.25
CA VAL A 97 -20.34 9.37 20.71
C VAL A 97 -18.86 9.19 20.42
N LEU A 98 -18.10 8.89 21.46
CA LEU A 98 -16.76 8.32 21.39
C LEU A 98 -16.88 6.80 21.42
N ALA A 99 -16.31 6.11 20.44
CA ALA A 99 -16.20 4.66 20.40
C ALA A 99 -14.73 4.28 20.55
N ALA A 100 -14.44 3.24 21.34
CA ALA A 100 -13.10 2.71 21.55
C ALA A 100 -13.09 1.21 21.28
N ALA A 101 -12.17 0.75 20.44
CA ALA A 101 -11.87 -0.67 20.19
C ALA A 101 -10.97 -1.15 21.32
N VAL A 102 -11.49 -2.00 22.21
CA VAL A 102 -10.80 -2.44 23.43
C VAL A 102 -10.54 -3.95 23.37
N GLU A 103 -9.27 -4.34 23.44
CA GLU A 103 -8.83 -5.74 23.48
C GLU A 103 -9.17 -6.42 24.82
N ASP A 104 -9.38 -7.74 24.75
CA ASP A 104 -9.47 -8.55 25.97
C ASP A 104 -8.07 -8.74 26.58
N THR A 105 -8.02 -9.02 27.88
CA THR A 105 -6.78 -9.41 28.57
C THR A 105 -6.10 -10.67 28.00
N ASN A 106 -6.87 -11.50 27.29
CA ASN A 106 -6.37 -12.53 26.41
C ASN A 106 -6.60 -12.07 24.97
N LYS A 107 -5.55 -11.67 24.26
CA LYS A 107 -5.65 -11.12 22.89
C LYS A 107 -6.39 -12.02 21.90
N GLN A 108 -6.27 -13.35 22.06
CA GLN A 108 -6.97 -14.34 21.23
C GLN A 108 -8.47 -14.48 21.56
N ALA A 109 -8.99 -13.78 22.57
CA ALA A 109 -10.41 -13.75 22.92
C ALA A 109 -11.09 -12.50 22.34
N ASN A 110 -12.41 -12.60 22.16
CA ASN A 110 -13.23 -11.49 21.69
C ASN A 110 -13.08 -10.24 22.58
N GLY A 111 -12.72 -9.12 21.96
CA GLY A 111 -12.72 -7.80 22.58
C GLY A 111 -14.10 -7.13 22.54
N LYS A 112 -14.10 -5.82 22.72
CA LYS A 112 -15.32 -5.00 22.78
C LYS A 112 -15.16 -3.67 22.09
N VAL A 113 -16.28 -3.10 21.65
CA VAL A 113 -16.37 -1.66 21.46
C VAL A 113 -17.07 -1.03 22.65
N VAL A 114 -16.42 -0.05 23.28
CA VAL A 114 -16.94 0.68 24.43
C VAL A 114 -17.33 2.10 24.00
N PHE A 115 -18.54 2.51 24.36
CA PHE A 115 -19.10 3.81 24.01
C PHE A 115 -19.05 4.77 25.19
N PHE A 116 -18.57 5.98 24.94
CA PHE A 116 -18.59 7.11 25.87
C PHE A 116 -19.23 8.33 25.21
N ASP A 117 -19.70 9.28 26.02
CA ASP A 117 -19.98 10.64 25.53
C ASP A 117 -18.70 11.48 25.44
N ALA A 118 -18.80 12.70 24.91
CA ALA A 118 -17.67 13.62 24.79
C ALA A 118 -17.03 14.01 26.14
N ALA A 119 -17.70 13.80 27.27
CA ALA A 119 -17.16 14.03 28.61
C ALA A 119 -16.46 12.79 29.18
N GLY A 120 -16.47 11.66 28.47
CA GLY A 120 -15.91 10.39 28.92
C GLY A 120 -16.86 9.60 29.83
N VAL A 121 -18.16 9.90 29.82
CA VAL A 121 -19.17 9.12 30.56
C VAL A 121 -19.54 7.90 29.75
N TYR A 122 -19.41 6.72 30.34
CA TYR A 122 -19.80 5.45 29.74
C TYR A 122 -21.29 5.45 29.34
N LEU A 123 -21.57 4.94 28.14
CA LEU A 123 -22.90 4.84 27.55
C LEU A 123 -23.37 3.39 27.39
N ASN A 124 -22.54 2.54 26.78
CA ASN A 124 -22.80 1.13 26.52
C ASN A 124 -21.49 0.42 26.09
N ASP A 125 -21.46 -0.91 26.05
CA ASP A 125 -20.44 -1.68 25.34
C ASP A 125 -21.06 -2.87 24.61
N VAL A 126 -20.42 -3.32 23.53
CA VAL A 126 -20.85 -4.48 22.75
C VAL A 126 -19.65 -5.37 22.42
N PRO A 127 -19.82 -6.71 22.39
CA PRO A 127 -18.74 -7.62 22.03
C PRO A 127 -18.47 -7.57 20.52
N VAL A 128 -17.20 -7.68 20.15
CA VAL A 128 -16.72 -7.76 18.75
C VAL A 128 -15.79 -8.97 18.59
N GLY A 129 -15.01 -9.05 17.50
CA GLY A 129 -14.05 -10.14 17.26
C GLY A 129 -12.83 -10.08 18.20
N ALA A 130 -11.90 -11.02 18.00
CA ALA A 130 -10.64 -11.04 18.75
C ALA A 130 -9.71 -9.92 18.29
N LEU A 131 -9.00 -9.29 19.24
CA LEU A 131 -8.12 -8.14 19.01
C LEU A 131 -8.73 -7.06 18.08
N PRO A 132 -9.75 -6.32 18.54
CA PRO A 132 -10.33 -5.24 17.76
C PRO A 132 -9.31 -4.12 17.63
N ASP A 133 -8.80 -3.93 16.42
CA ASP A 133 -7.63 -3.11 16.17
C ASP A 133 -8.05 -1.69 15.78
N MET A 134 -8.63 -1.52 14.59
CA MET A 134 -9.19 -0.24 14.15
C MET A 134 -10.72 -0.20 14.19
N LEU A 135 -11.28 0.98 14.50
CA LEU A 135 -12.68 1.27 14.23
C LEU A 135 -12.90 2.61 13.53
N THR A 136 -13.95 2.68 12.72
CA THR A 136 -14.38 3.94 12.10
C THR A 136 -15.89 4.02 11.96
N PHE A 137 -16.42 5.26 11.96
CA PHE A 137 -17.82 5.50 11.68
C PHE A 137 -18.06 5.55 10.17
N SER A 138 -19.13 4.87 9.74
CA SER A 138 -19.72 5.13 8.42
C SER A 138 -20.00 6.63 8.19
N PRO A 139 -19.88 7.15 6.95
CA PRO A 139 -20.12 8.56 6.62
C PRO A 139 -21.44 9.15 7.15
N ASP A 140 -22.52 8.39 7.21
CA ASP A 140 -23.80 8.85 7.78
C ASP A 140 -23.83 8.84 9.33
N GLY A 141 -22.87 8.16 9.97
CA GLY A 141 -22.73 8.03 11.41
C GLY A 141 -23.70 7.03 12.05
N ASN A 142 -24.35 6.18 11.27
CA ASN A 142 -25.34 5.21 11.74
C ASN A 142 -24.75 3.83 12.01
N LYS A 143 -23.56 3.55 11.49
CA LYS A 143 -22.81 2.32 11.73
C LYS A 143 -21.36 2.60 12.14
N ILE A 144 -20.78 1.67 12.88
CA ILE A 144 -19.35 1.59 13.15
C ILE A 144 -18.84 0.27 12.57
N VAL A 145 -17.72 0.33 11.87
CA VAL A 145 -17.03 -0.84 11.32
C VAL A 145 -15.76 -1.03 12.14
N VAL A 146 -15.48 -2.26 12.54
CA VAL A 146 -14.35 -2.64 13.40
C VAL A 146 -13.58 -3.76 12.71
N ALA A 147 -12.29 -3.57 12.55
CA ALA A 147 -11.36 -4.59 12.10
C ALA A 147 -10.95 -5.36 13.35
N ASN A 148 -11.09 -6.69 13.30
CA ASN A 148 -10.68 -7.55 14.39
C ASN A 148 -9.60 -8.45 13.81
N GLU A 149 -8.37 -8.15 14.20
CA GLU A 149 -7.14 -8.70 13.64
C GLU A 149 -7.13 -10.22 13.80
N GLY A 150 -7.40 -10.71 15.01
CA GLY A 150 -7.41 -12.13 15.28
C GLY A 150 -6.01 -12.75 15.31
N GLU A 151 -5.00 -12.00 15.75
CA GLU A 151 -3.61 -12.47 15.79
C GLU A 151 -3.42 -13.77 16.61
N PRO A 152 -2.45 -14.62 16.23
CA PRO A 152 -2.07 -15.81 16.98
C PRO A 152 -1.37 -15.44 18.29
N ASN A 153 -1.34 -16.37 19.25
CA ASN A 153 -0.48 -16.20 20.43
C ASN A 153 1.00 -16.42 20.07
N ASP A 154 1.94 -15.95 20.90
CA ASP A 154 3.39 -16.06 20.67
C ASP A 154 3.89 -17.47 20.29
N ASP A 155 3.29 -18.52 20.87
CA ASP A 155 3.65 -19.92 20.60
C ASP A 155 3.00 -20.47 19.31
N TYR A 156 2.17 -19.69 18.63
CA TYR A 156 1.40 -20.05 17.43
C TYR A 156 0.50 -21.29 17.61
N THR A 157 -0.02 -21.48 18.82
CA THR A 157 -0.85 -22.64 19.21
C THR A 157 -2.34 -22.33 19.28
N ILE A 158 -2.70 -21.05 19.37
CA ILE A 158 -4.05 -20.53 19.35
C ILE A 158 -4.05 -19.38 18.35
N ASP A 159 -4.77 -19.57 17.26
CA ASP A 159 -4.88 -18.66 16.13
C ASP A 159 -6.38 -18.49 15.80
N PRO A 160 -7.04 -17.43 16.30
CA PRO A 160 -8.46 -17.19 16.03
C PRO A 160 -8.70 -16.73 14.59
N GLU A 161 -9.95 -16.76 14.13
CA GLU A 161 -10.27 -16.18 12.83
C GLU A 161 -10.32 -14.64 12.91
N GLY A 162 -9.59 -13.97 12.02
CA GLY A 162 -9.79 -12.56 11.73
C GLY A 162 -11.19 -12.28 11.18
N SER A 163 -11.72 -11.09 11.46
CA SER A 163 -13.10 -10.75 11.11
C SER A 163 -13.39 -9.25 11.11
N VAL A 164 -14.56 -8.86 10.60
CA VAL A 164 -15.05 -7.47 10.70
C VAL A 164 -16.35 -7.42 11.48
N SER A 165 -16.46 -6.53 12.47
CA SER A 165 -17.71 -6.31 13.19
C SER A 165 -18.39 -5.04 12.69
N ILE A 166 -19.68 -5.14 12.36
CA ILE A 166 -20.52 -4.00 11.97
C ILE A 166 -21.51 -3.74 13.10
N ILE A 167 -21.40 -2.57 13.72
CA ILE A 167 -22.25 -2.13 14.82
C ILE A 167 -23.25 -1.12 14.28
N ASP A 168 -24.53 -1.49 14.22
CA ASP A 168 -25.61 -0.56 13.89
C ASP A 168 -26.06 0.21 15.13
N ILE A 169 -26.03 1.55 15.04
CA ILE A 169 -26.40 2.48 16.11
C ILE A 169 -27.53 3.44 15.68
N ASN A 170 -28.29 3.13 14.63
CA ASN A 170 -29.44 3.93 14.17
C ASN A 170 -30.47 4.18 15.28
N ALA A 171 -30.67 3.21 16.17
CA ALA A 171 -31.57 3.29 17.31
C ALA A 171 -30.93 3.93 18.56
N GLY A 172 -29.71 4.46 18.42
CA GLY A 172 -28.85 4.95 19.50
C GLY A 172 -27.97 3.84 20.10
N VAL A 173 -26.85 4.24 20.71
CA VAL A 173 -25.84 3.30 21.25
C VAL A 173 -26.37 2.33 22.31
N SER A 174 -27.43 2.69 23.04
CA SER A 174 -28.07 1.82 24.04
C SER A 174 -28.85 0.65 23.43
N GLN A 175 -29.11 0.71 22.12
CA GLN A 175 -29.76 -0.34 21.32
C GLN A 175 -28.85 -0.82 20.20
N ALA A 176 -27.52 -0.65 20.36
CA ALA A 176 -26.56 -1.07 19.37
C ALA A 176 -26.68 -2.58 19.08
N THR A 177 -26.61 -2.96 17.81
CA THR A 177 -26.61 -4.36 17.37
C THR A 177 -25.36 -4.67 16.57
N VAL A 178 -24.74 -5.82 16.83
CA VAL A 178 -23.50 -6.25 16.17
C VAL A 178 -23.80 -7.35 15.15
N SER A 179 -23.23 -7.21 13.96
CA SER A 179 -23.12 -8.27 12.95
C SER A 179 -21.65 -8.58 12.72
N ASN A 180 -21.25 -9.83 12.92
CA ASN A 180 -19.88 -10.26 12.64
C ASN A 180 -19.79 -10.82 11.21
N VAL A 181 -18.84 -10.29 10.47
CA VAL A 181 -18.49 -10.70 9.11
C VAL A 181 -17.29 -11.64 9.20
N SER A 182 -17.55 -12.92 8.95
CA SER A 182 -16.49 -13.95 8.88
C SER A 182 -15.90 -14.03 7.48
N PHE A 183 -14.62 -14.37 7.39
CA PHE A 183 -13.92 -14.67 6.14
C PHE A 183 -13.95 -16.14 5.75
N ALA A 184 -14.63 -17.00 6.52
CA ALA A 184 -14.68 -18.45 6.27
C ALA A 184 -15.26 -18.84 4.90
N LEU A 185 -15.97 -17.93 4.22
CA LEU A 185 -16.41 -18.13 2.83
C LEU A 185 -15.22 -18.23 1.85
N PHE A 186 -14.06 -17.70 2.22
CA PHE A 186 -12.84 -17.74 1.43
C PHE A 186 -11.95 -18.96 1.72
N ASN A 187 -12.24 -19.72 2.78
CA ASN A 187 -11.51 -20.94 3.08
C ASN A 187 -11.55 -21.90 1.89
N ASN A 188 -10.43 -22.59 1.65
CA ASN A 188 -10.33 -23.56 0.58
C ASN A 188 -11.43 -24.62 0.71
N VAL A 189 -12.06 -24.95 -0.42
CA VAL A 189 -13.03 -26.04 -0.47
C VAL A 189 -12.28 -27.33 -0.70
N ILE A 190 -12.27 -28.20 0.32
CA ILE A 190 -11.63 -29.51 0.25
C ILE A 190 -12.72 -30.57 0.07
N ASP A 191 -12.77 -31.16 -1.12
CA ASP A 191 -13.63 -32.31 -1.43
C ASP A 191 -12.84 -33.61 -1.25
N SER A 192 -12.84 -34.13 -0.01
CA SER A 192 -12.27 -35.44 0.28
C SER A 192 -13.13 -36.55 -0.33
N LEU A 193 -12.50 -37.48 -1.06
CA LEU A 193 -13.17 -38.61 -1.70
C LEU A 193 -13.13 -39.87 -0.83
N GLU A 194 -12.69 -39.75 0.43
CA GLU A 194 -12.52 -40.87 1.37
C GLU A 194 -13.84 -41.58 1.69
N SER A 195 -14.95 -40.83 1.73
CA SER A 195 -16.28 -41.34 2.05
C SER A 195 -17.09 -41.73 0.81
N GLY A 196 -16.48 -41.74 -0.38
CA GLY A 196 -17.14 -41.95 -1.67
C GLY A 196 -17.45 -40.64 -2.40
N MET A 197 -18.35 -40.68 -3.38
CA MET A 197 -18.66 -39.52 -4.23
C MET A 197 -19.37 -38.41 -3.42
N PRO A 198 -18.85 -37.16 -3.40
CA PRO A 198 -19.52 -36.05 -2.74
C PRO A 198 -20.88 -35.72 -3.37
N SER A 199 -21.75 -35.08 -2.59
CA SER A 199 -23.08 -34.67 -3.06
C SER A 199 -22.97 -33.62 -4.18
N GLY A 200 -23.87 -33.69 -5.17
CA GLY A 200 -23.89 -32.76 -6.31
C GLY A 200 -22.88 -33.07 -7.43
N TRP A 201 -21.97 -34.00 -7.20
CA TRP A 201 -21.06 -34.50 -8.22
C TRP A 201 -21.79 -35.38 -9.23
N LEU A 202 -21.24 -35.45 -10.44
CA LEU A 202 -21.69 -36.33 -11.50
C LEU A 202 -20.60 -37.34 -11.83
N ASN A 203 -20.98 -38.61 -11.90
CA ASN A 203 -20.14 -39.69 -12.37
C ASN A 203 -20.78 -40.36 -13.58
N ALA A 204 -20.08 -40.35 -14.71
CA ALA A 204 -20.46 -41.04 -15.93
C ALA A 204 -19.31 -41.98 -16.34
N GLY A 205 -19.37 -43.23 -15.89
CA GLY A 205 -18.41 -44.28 -16.25
C GLY A 205 -17.22 -44.46 -15.30
N GLY A 206 -16.89 -43.43 -14.51
CA GLY A 206 -15.87 -43.51 -13.45
C GLY A 206 -16.32 -44.32 -12.22
N TYR A 207 -15.45 -44.44 -11.23
CA TYR A 207 -15.72 -45.17 -9.98
C TYR A 207 -15.15 -44.46 -8.75
N PHE A 208 -15.72 -44.81 -7.59
CA PHE A 208 -15.29 -44.37 -6.25
C PHE A 208 -15.07 -45.60 -5.37
N ASN A 209 -13.92 -45.72 -4.71
CA ASN A 209 -13.59 -46.84 -3.85
C ASN A 209 -13.74 -46.48 -2.37
N THR A 210 -14.66 -47.16 -1.66
CA THR A 210 -15.00 -46.88 -0.26
C THR A 210 -14.41 -47.88 0.75
N SER A 211 -13.50 -48.77 0.34
CA SER A 211 -12.94 -49.83 1.22
C SER A 211 -11.42 -49.75 1.37
N SER A 212 -10.91 -50.12 2.55
CA SER A 212 -9.49 -50.04 2.95
C SER A 212 -8.58 -51.15 2.41
N ALA A 213 -9.00 -51.88 1.38
CA ALA A 213 -8.16 -52.91 0.77
C ALA A 213 -7.24 -52.29 -0.32
N ASN A 214 -6.25 -51.53 0.16
CA ASN A 214 -4.84 -51.43 -0.30
C ASN A 214 -4.29 -50.02 -0.04
N SER A 215 -3.49 -49.94 1.02
CA SER A 215 -2.59 -48.85 1.41
C SER A 215 -1.90 -48.14 0.22
N GLY A 216 -2.49 -47.05 -0.30
CA GLY A 216 -1.92 -46.21 -1.37
C GLY A 216 -2.67 -46.14 -2.72
N ASN A 217 -3.84 -46.78 -2.83
CA ASN A 217 -4.57 -47.23 -4.03
C ASN A 217 -5.47 -46.36 -4.99
N GLY A 218 -5.76 -45.06 -4.87
CA GLY A 218 -6.75 -44.35 -5.74
C GLY A 218 -8.22 -44.35 -5.24
N LYS A 219 -8.79 -43.19 -4.88
CA LYS A 219 -10.18 -43.08 -4.37
C LYS A 219 -11.22 -42.88 -5.47
N ALA A 220 -11.00 -41.92 -6.35
CA ALA A 220 -11.75 -41.81 -7.60
C ALA A 220 -10.89 -42.26 -8.77
N GLY A 221 -11.53 -42.81 -9.81
CA GLY A 221 -10.79 -43.22 -10.99
C GLY A 221 -11.61 -43.33 -12.26
N LEU A 222 -10.88 -43.26 -13.37
CA LEU A 222 -11.39 -43.38 -14.74
C LEU A 222 -10.67 -44.56 -15.42
N ASN A 223 -11.43 -45.44 -16.07
CA ASN A 223 -10.93 -46.70 -16.63
C ASN A 223 -11.34 -46.98 -18.08
N THR A 224 -12.13 -46.10 -18.70
CA THR A 224 -12.60 -46.23 -20.08
C THR A 224 -12.57 -44.87 -20.77
N THR A 225 -12.26 -44.86 -22.07
CA THR A 225 -12.39 -43.64 -22.88
C THR A 225 -13.81 -43.10 -22.80
N GLY A 226 -13.95 -41.82 -22.45
CA GLY A 226 -15.23 -41.15 -22.23
C GLY A 226 -15.74 -41.21 -20.78
N ASP A 227 -15.01 -41.85 -19.86
CA ASP A 227 -15.33 -41.75 -18.44
C ASP A 227 -15.14 -40.31 -17.95
N ILE A 228 -16.13 -39.82 -17.19
CA ILE A 228 -16.14 -38.48 -16.63
C ILE A 228 -16.48 -38.55 -15.14
N ILE A 229 -15.70 -37.82 -14.34
CA ILE A 229 -16.09 -37.39 -13.00
C ILE A 229 -16.10 -35.87 -12.98
N ARG A 230 -17.20 -35.28 -12.55
CA ARG A 230 -17.42 -33.84 -12.47
C ARG A 230 -17.83 -33.44 -11.05
N THR A 231 -17.25 -32.36 -10.56
CA THR A 231 -17.56 -31.77 -9.26
C THR A 231 -18.97 -31.15 -9.19
N GLY A 232 -19.36 -30.73 -7.99
CA GLY A 232 -20.38 -29.69 -7.81
C GLY A 232 -19.91 -28.33 -8.37
N LYS A 233 -20.77 -27.32 -8.31
CA LYS A 233 -20.39 -25.97 -8.76
C LYS A 233 -19.75 -25.22 -7.60
N TYR A 234 -18.49 -24.82 -7.74
CA TYR A 234 -17.81 -23.94 -6.80
C TYR A 234 -18.25 -22.49 -7.03
N SER A 235 -18.25 -21.67 -5.98
CA SER A 235 -18.60 -20.23 -6.04
C SER A 235 -17.55 -19.41 -6.78
N ALA A 236 -16.28 -19.77 -6.63
CA ALA A 236 -15.13 -19.25 -7.36
C ALA A 236 -14.14 -20.40 -7.63
N LEU A 237 -13.25 -20.21 -8.59
CA LEU A 237 -12.19 -21.17 -8.94
C LEU A 237 -10.94 -20.39 -9.31
N GLN A 238 -10.22 -19.95 -8.29
CA GLN A 238 -8.95 -19.24 -8.45
C GLN A 238 -7.79 -20.21 -8.56
N GLY A 239 -7.78 -21.24 -7.72
CA GLY A 239 -6.83 -22.34 -7.77
C GLY A 239 -7.51 -23.71 -7.72
N LEU A 240 -6.87 -24.71 -8.32
CA LEU A 240 -7.27 -26.11 -8.24
C LEU A 240 -6.04 -26.97 -7.92
N SER A 241 -6.12 -27.79 -6.87
CA SER A 241 -5.14 -28.84 -6.63
C SER A 241 -5.78 -30.20 -6.43
N PHE A 242 -5.03 -31.26 -6.74
CA PHE A 242 -5.41 -32.64 -6.46
C PHE A 242 -4.18 -33.55 -6.53
N TYR A 243 -4.25 -34.70 -5.87
CA TYR A 243 -3.25 -35.76 -6.02
C TYR A 243 -3.68 -36.73 -7.10
N ALA A 244 -2.75 -37.17 -7.94
CA ALA A 244 -3.02 -38.18 -8.96
C ALA A 244 -1.91 -39.22 -9.13
N LYS A 245 -2.30 -40.38 -9.68
CA LYS A 245 -1.38 -41.47 -10.04
C LYS A 245 -1.98 -42.41 -11.10
N ILE A 246 -1.15 -43.32 -11.61
CA ILE A 246 -1.58 -44.41 -12.50
C ILE A 246 -1.83 -45.71 -11.73
N SER A 247 -2.48 -46.67 -12.40
CA SER A 247 -2.74 -48.00 -11.83
C SER A 247 -1.61 -49.01 -11.90
N SER A 248 -0.70 -48.80 -12.85
CA SER A 248 0.45 -49.67 -13.10
C SER A 248 1.41 -48.96 -14.05
N ALA A 249 2.69 -49.34 -14.02
CA ALA A 249 3.71 -48.82 -14.93
C ALA A 249 3.34 -48.91 -16.44
N GLY A 250 2.47 -49.85 -16.83
CA GLY A 250 1.99 -50.02 -18.20
C GLY A 250 0.72 -49.21 -18.55
N ALA A 251 0.25 -48.34 -17.66
CA ALA A 251 -0.91 -47.51 -17.94
C ALA A 251 -0.61 -46.53 -19.08
N ASN A 252 -1.51 -46.45 -20.06
CA ASN A 252 -1.38 -45.59 -21.22
C ASN A 252 -2.74 -44.95 -21.51
N TRP A 253 -2.85 -43.67 -21.19
CA TRP A 253 -4.06 -42.89 -21.27
C TRP A 253 -3.79 -41.37 -21.27
N GLN A 254 -4.80 -40.59 -21.62
CA GLN A 254 -4.81 -39.12 -21.56
C GLN A 254 -6.11 -38.66 -20.90
N THR A 255 -6.00 -37.86 -19.84
CA THR A 255 -7.15 -37.30 -19.11
C THR A 255 -7.09 -35.78 -19.17
N SER A 256 -8.13 -35.15 -19.71
CA SER A 256 -8.24 -33.69 -19.70
C SER A 256 -8.87 -33.21 -18.41
N ILE A 257 -8.30 -32.13 -17.85
CA ILE A 257 -8.87 -31.36 -16.75
C ILE A 257 -9.60 -30.17 -17.36
N GLU A 258 -10.89 -30.07 -17.12
CA GLU A 258 -11.75 -29.10 -17.80
C GLU A 258 -12.64 -28.34 -16.83
N ILE A 259 -12.93 -27.08 -17.15
CA ILE A 259 -13.80 -26.20 -16.36
C ILE A 259 -15.01 -25.74 -17.18
N SER A 260 -16.11 -25.42 -16.49
CA SER A 260 -17.33 -24.91 -17.14
C SER A 260 -18.19 -24.08 -16.19
N GLN A 261 -18.71 -22.94 -16.65
CA GLN A 261 -19.67 -22.14 -15.89
C GLN A 261 -21.11 -22.67 -15.98
N ASP A 262 -21.44 -23.39 -17.06
CA ASP A 262 -22.82 -23.77 -17.38
C ASP A 262 -23.04 -25.29 -17.49
N SER A 263 -21.97 -26.07 -17.30
CA SER A 263 -21.89 -27.53 -17.49
C SER A 263 -22.14 -28.03 -18.91
N MET A 264 -22.24 -27.13 -19.90
CA MET A 264 -22.46 -27.43 -21.31
C MET A 264 -21.22 -27.19 -22.15
N VAL A 265 -20.58 -26.02 -21.97
CA VAL A 265 -19.36 -25.63 -22.67
C VAL A 265 -18.18 -25.84 -21.74
N TRP A 266 -17.23 -26.66 -22.18
CA TRP A 266 -16.08 -27.08 -21.37
C TRP A 266 -14.79 -26.58 -22.00
N THR A 267 -13.92 -26.02 -21.17
CA THR A 267 -12.59 -25.54 -21.57
C THR A 267 -11.55 -26.38 -20.84
N ALA A 268 -10.64 -27.01 -21.59
CA ALA A 268 -9.52 -27.73 -20.99
C ALA A 268 -8.51 -26.73 -20.42
N ILE A 269 -8.16 -26.90 -19.14
CA ILE A 269 -7.09 -26.15 -18.49
C ILE A 269 -5.77 -26.93 -18.54
N ASP A 270 -5.83 -28.27 -18.58
CA ASP A 270 -4.65 -29.12 -18.77
C ASP A 270 -5.02 -30.51 -19.31
N THR A 271 -4.02 -31.29 -19.73
CA THR A 271 -4.15 -32.71 -20.06
C THR A 271 -3.00 -33.50 -19.44
N ILE A 272 -3.35 -34.38 -18.50
CA ILE A 272 -2.41 -35.28 -17.84
C ILE A 272 -2.29 -36.57 -18.65
N ILE A 273 -1.06 -37.07 -18.80
CA ILE A 273 -0.78 -38.28 -19.58
C ILE A 273 -0.10 -39.39 -18.77
N ALA A 274 -0.47 -40.62 -19.10
CA ALA A 274 0.31 -41.83 -18.84
C ALA A 274 0.74 -42.41 -20.19
N ASP A 275 2.03 -42.73 -20.34
CA ASP A 275 2.64 -43.04 -21.64
C ASP A 275 2.88 -44.53 -21.89
N GLY A 276 2.53 -45.39 -20.92
CA GLY A 276 2.77 -46.83 -20.96
C GLY A 276 4.18 -47.26 -20.53
N ASN A 277 5.05 -46.32 -20.16
CA ASN A 277 6.44 -46.58 -19.76
C ASN A 277 6.76 -46.11 -18.33
N ASN A 278 5.75 -45.61 -17.59
CA ASN A 278 5.91 -45.02 -16.26
C ASN A 278 6.83 -43.78 -16.27
N THR A 279 6.77 -42.99 -17.35
CA THR A 279 7.56 -41.76 -17.53
C THR A 279 6.73 -40.54 -17.93
N GLY A 280 5.39 -40.66 -17.94
CA GLY A 280 4.47 -39.54 -18.14
C GLY A 280 4.37 -38.63 -16.91
N ASP A 281 3.37 -37.75 -16.89
CA ASP A 281 3.22 -36.76 -15.80
C ASP A 281 2.90 -37.43 -14.46
N VAL A 282 2.30 -38.62 -14.49
CA VAL A 282 1.98 -39.45 -13.33
C VAL A 282 2.65 -40.81 -13.44
N VAL A 283 3.07 -41.36 -12.29
CA VAL A 283 3.76 -42.65 -12.17
C VAL A 283 3.10 -43.55 -11.12
N ASP A 284 3.37 -44.85 -11.17
CA ASP A 284 2.71 -45.89 -10.34
C ASP A 284 3.19 -45.87 -8.89
N SER A 285 4.43 -45.42 -8.66
CA SER A 285 5.10 -45.53 -7.37
C SER A 285 4.66 -44.51 -6.34
N ILE A 286 4.16 -43.34 -6.77
CA ILE A 286 3.82 -42.22 -5.89
C ILE A 286 2.62 -41.44 -6.43
N TYR A 287 1.81 -40.90 -5.53
CA TYR A 287 0.91 -39.82 -5.90
C TYR A 287 1.72 -38.56 -6.14
N ARG A 288 1.39 -37.85 -7.22
CA ARG A 288 1.92 -36.53 -7.53
C ARG A 288 0.81 -35.50 -7.31
N LYS A 289 1.13 -34.40 -6.60
CA LYS A 289 0.22 -33.25 -6.49
C LYS A 289 0.29 -32.43 -7.77
N PHE A 290 -0.86 -32.04 -8.28
CA PHE A 290 -1.00 -31.08 -9.37
C PHE A 290 -1.60 -29.80 -8.80
N ASN A 291 -1.05 -28.66 -9.18
CA ASN A 291 -1.53 -27.33 -8.76
C ASN A 291 -1.75 -26.48 -10.02
N TYR A 292 -2.94 -25.89 -10.13
CA TYR A 292 -3.35 -25.10 -11.29
C TYR A 292 -3.87 -23.73 -10.84
N ASN A 293 -3.33 -22.68 -11.46
CA ASN A 293 -3.83 -21.32 -11.33
C ASN A 293 -4.88 -21.08 -12.41
N VAL A 294 -6.15 -20.99 -12.01
CA VAL A 294 -7.29 -20.82 -12.92
C VAL A 294 -7.69 -19.35 -13.05
N GLY A 295 -7.61 -18.58 -11.97
CA GLY A 295 -7.77 -17.12 -12.00
C GLY A 295 -9.22 -16.63 -12.19
N SER A 296 -10.24 -17.45 -11.87
CA SER A 296 -11.64 -17.10 -12.09
C SER A 296 -12.42 -16.85 -10.80
N SER A 297 -12.94 -15.63 -10.65
CA SER A 297 -13.90 -15.26 -9.60
C SER A 297 -15.35 -15.72 -9.87
N LEU A 298 -15.63 -16.31 -11.04
CA LEU A 298 -16.96 -16.80 -11.40
C LEU A 298 -17.18 -18.26 -10.96
N PRO A 299 -18.44 -18.67 -10.69
CA PRO A 299 -18.75 -20.05 -10.35
C PRO A 299 -18.44 -21.05 -11.46
N HIS A 300 -17.68 -22.11 -11.15
CA HIS A 300 -17.28 -23.15 -12.11
C HIS A 300 -17.53 -24.57 -11.60
N TYR A 301 -17.83 -25.47 -12.53
CA TYR A 301 -17.64 -26.91 -12.37
C TYR A 301 -16.23 -27.28 -12.83
N VAL A 302 -15.64 -28.29 -12.21
CA VAL A 302 -14.42 -28.96 -12.66
C VAL A 302 -14.79 -30.38 -13.11
N ARG A 303 -14.19 -30.89 -14.20
CA ARG A 303 -14.30 -32.29 -14.58
C ARG A 303 -12.97 -32.89 -15.00
N PHE A 304 -12.85 -34.18 -14.72
CA PHE A 304 -11.80 -35.07 -15.19
C PHE A 304 -12.41 -35.94 -16.27
N ASN A 305 -11.87 -35.87 -17.48
CA ASN A 305 -12.44 -36.53 -18.65
C ASN A 305 -11.38 -37.38 -19.34
N MET A 306 -11.58 -38.70 -19.34
CA MET A 306 -10.66 -39.66 -19.96
C MET A 306 -10.80 -39.59 -21.48
N TYR A 307 -9.94 -38.81 -22.13
CA TYR A 307 -10.02 -38.54 -23.57
C TYR A 307 -9.54 -39.71 -24.44
N ASN A 308 -8.50 -40.40 -24.03
CA ASN A 308 -7.95 -41.54 -24.77
C ASN A 308 -7.35 -42.56 -23.82
N ARG A 309 -7.60 -43.85 -24.06
CA ARG A 309 -7.08 -44.92 -23.21
C ARG A 309 -6.76 -46.17 -24.01
N ILE A 310 -5.54 -46.67 -23.82
CA ILE A 310 -5.06 -47.96 -24.32
C ILE A 310 -4.97 -48.99 -23.19
N GLY A 311 -4.66 -48.57 -21.95
CA GLY A 311 -4.61 -49.46 -20.78
C GLY A 311 -4.40 -48.73 -19.44
N GLY A 312 -4.63 -49.43 -18.31
CA GLY A 312 -4.47 -48.88 -16.95
C GLY A 312 -5.59 -47.95 -16.49
N SER A 313 -5.51 -47.32 -15.33
CA SER A 313 -6.50 -46.33 -14.85
C SER A 313 -5.81 -45.04 -14.43
N PHE A 314 -6.55 -43.94 -14.51
CA PHE A 314 -6.21 -42.68 -13.83
C PHE A 314 -6.87 -42.69 -12.45
N TYR A 315 -6.09 -42.37 -11.42
CA TYR A 315 -6.56 -42.23 -10.05
C TYR A 315 -6.30 -40.83 -9.55
N PHE A 316 -7.25 -40.26 -8.80
CA PHE A 316 -7.09 -38.98 -8.13
C PHE A 316 -7.81 -38.92 -6.78
N ASP A 317 -7.40 -37.97 -5.94
CA ASP A 317 -7.93 -37.71 -4.60
C ASP A 317 -7.63 -36.26 -4.14
N ASP A 318 -8.22 -35.88 -3.00
CA ASP A 318 -7.99 -34.62 -2.28
C ASP A 318 -8.07 -33.39 -3.20
N ILE A 319 -9.24 -33.23 -3.83
CA ILE A 319 -9.49 -32.05 -4.66
C ILE A 319 -9.68 -30.85 -3.75
N GLU A 320 -8.81 -29.88 -3.92
CA GLU A 320 -8.82 -28.63 -3.20
C GLU A 320 -9.04 -27.48 -4.19
N VAL A 321 -10.02 -26.64 -3.89
CA VAL A 321 -10.32 -25.44 -4.66
C VAL A 321 -10.03 -24.21 -3.82
N SER A 322 -9.09 -23.40 -4.29
CA SER A 322 -8.87 -22.07 -3.73
C SER A 322 -9.87 -21.09 -4.35
N THR A 323 -10.49 -20.32 -3.47
CA THR A 323 -11.49 -19.30 -3.84
C THR A 323 -10.90 -17.89 -3.93
N ILE A 324 -9.63 -17.74 -3.53
CA ILE A 324 -8.89 -16.47 -3.49
C ILE A 324 -7.71 -16.49 -4.47
N SER A 325 -7.26 -15.30 -4.89
CA SER A 325 -6.07 -15.21 -5.74
C SER A 325 -4.85 -15.81 -5.03
N LYS A 326 -3.96 -16.45 -5.79
CA LYS A 326 -2.66 -16.93 -5.27
C LYS A 326 -1.72 -15.81 -4.81
N ASP A 327 -2.03 -14.57 -5.22
CA ASP A 327 -1.26 -13.38 -4.86
C ASP A 327 -1.74 -12.77 -3.52
N VAL A 328 -2.77 -13.36 -2.91
CA VAL A 328 -3.09 -13.14 -1.49
C VAL A 328 -2.24 -14.13 -0.68
N ARG A 329 -1.50 -13.63 0.29
CA ARG A 329 -0.61 -14.47 1.08
C ARG A 329 -1.42 -15.24 2.12
N VAL A 330 -1.29 -16.56 2.11
CA VAL A 330 -1.78 -17.44 3.17
C VAL A 330 -0.66 -18.40 3.55
N PHE A 331 -0.06 -18.19 4.72
CA PHE A 331 1.22 -18.77 5.10
C PHE A 331 1.33 -19.20 6.57
N GLY A 332 0.38 -18.81 7.43
CA GLY A 332 0.35 -19.25 8.83
C GLY A 332 0.35 -20.78 8.98
N PRO A 333 1.09 -21.35 9.95
CA PRO A 333 1.12 -22.77 10.24
C PRO A 333 -0.27 -23.44 10.38
N ASN A 334 -0.67 -24.20 9.35
CA ASN A 334 -1.97 -24.89 9.28
C ASN A 334 -3.19 -23.94 9.28
N ALA A 335 -2.99 -22.67 8.92
CA ALA A 335 -4.06 -21.70 8.91
C ALA A 335 -5.04 -21.96 7.76
N THR A 336 -6.32 -21.71 8.04
CA THR A 336 -7.30 -21.47 6.97
C THR A 336 -7.18 -20.01 6.52
N VAL A 337 -7.75 -19.66 5.36
CA VAL A 337 -7.77 -18.25 4.90
C VAL A 337 -8.35 -17.32 5.97
N ALA A 338 -9.40 -17.74 6.68
CA ALA A 338 -10.04 -16.92 7.71
C ALA A 338 -9.23 -16.79 9.00
N MET A 339 -8.41 -17.79 9.34
CA MET A 339 -7.44 -17.69 10.44
C MET A 339 -6.31 -16.76 10.05
N ASP A 340 -5.82 -16.92 8.82
CA ASP A 340 -4.61 -16.23 8.39
C ASP A 340 -4.81 -14.78 7.99
N LEU A 341 -6.04 -14.34 7.69
CA LEU A 341 -6.31 -12.94 7.40
C LEU A 341 -6.36 -12.15 8.69
N GLU A 342 -5.49 -11.14 8.83
CA GLU A 342 -5.43 -10.23 9.98
C GLU A 342 -5.89 -8.82 9.59
N PRO A 343 -7.16 -8.43 9.83
CA PRO A 343 -7.64 -7.08 9.56
C PRO A 343 -7.10 -6.02 10.51
N GLU A 344 -6.52 -4.95 9.97
CA GLU A 344 -5.99 -3.84 10.79
C GLU A 344 -6.77 -2.56 10.52
N TYR A 345 -6.72 -2.00 9.30
CA TYR A 345 -7.23 -0.65 9.03
C TYR A 345 -8.44 -0.60 8.11
N ILE A 346 -9.33 0.39 8.30
CA ILE A 346 -10.62 0.48 7.56
C ILE A 346 -10.83 1.83 6.91
N THR A 347 -11.32 1.82 5.66
CA THR A 347 -12.03 2.96 5.08
C THR A 347 -13.43 2.59 4.59
N VAL A 348 -14.39 3.51 4.69
CA VAL A 348 -15.79 3.31 4.28
C VAL A 348 -16.12 4.23 3.11
N ASP A 349 -16.75 3.68 2.07
CA ASP A 349 -17.12 4.47 0.91
C ASP A 349 -18.17 5.55 1.26
N GLN A 350 -18.14 6.67 0.53
CA GLN A 350 -19.03 7.82 0.78
C GLN A 350 -20.54 7.47 0.80
N ASN A 351 -20.92 6.34 0.20
CA ASN A 351 -22.31 5.89 0.10
C ASN A 351 -22.74 4.93 1.23
N ASN A 352 -21.83 4.55 2.14
CA ASN A 352 -22.07 3.56 3.19
C ASN A 352 -22.46 2.17 2.64
N ALA A 353 -22.03 1.84 1.41
CA ALA A 353 -22.28 0.57 0.76
C ALA A 353 -21.18 -0.44 1.11
N PHE A 354 -19.92 -0.01 1.06
CA PHE A 354 -18.78 -0.89 1.26
C PHE A 354 -17.79 -0.33 2.28
N ALA A 355 -17.23 -1.21 3.09
CA ALA A 355 -15.96 -0.99 3.78
C ALA A 355 -14.84 -1.73 3.04
N TYR A 356 -13.66 -1.15 3.06
CA TYR A 356 -12.41 -1.74 2.60
C TYR A 356 -11.50 -1.86 3.81
N VAL A 357 -10.90 -3.03 4.00
CA VAL A 357 -10.15 -3.36 5.20
C VAL A 357 -8.79 -3.92 4.81
N SER A 358 -7.69 -3.31 5.24
CA SER A 358 -6.34 -3.85 5.00
C SER A 358 -6.14 -5.11 5.83
N CYS A 359 -5.39 -6.04 5.24
CA CYS A 359 -4.71 -7.11 5.95
C CYS A 359 -3.26 -7.07 5.50
N GLN A 360 -2.41 -6.37 6.25
CA GLN A 360 -1.06 -5.99 5.86
C GLN A 360 -0.22 -7.23 5.53
N GLU A 361 -0.17 -8.20 6.43
CA GLU A 361 0.60 -9.45 6.36
C GLU A 361 0.16 -10.26 5.14
N ASN A 362 -1.13 -10.21 4.80
CA ASN A 362 -1.67 -10.93 3.66
C ASN A 362 -1.46 -10.21 2.33
N ASN A 363 -0.92 -8.98 2.35
CA ASN A 363 -0.72 -8.10 1.21
C ASN A 363 -2.03 -7.91 0.41
N ALA A 364 -3.13 -7.69 1.13
CA ALA A 364 -4.47 -7.70 0.57
C ALA A 364 -5.42 -6.68 1.23
N ILE A 365 -6.51 -6.38 0.53
CA ILE A 365 -7.64 -5.62 1.08
C ILE A 365 -8.92 -6.42 0.94
N VAL A 366 -9.64 -6.61 2.05
CA VAL A 366 -10.96 -7.24 2.07
C VAL A 366 -12.05 -6.20 1.84
N LYS A 367 -12.95 -6.46 0.90
CA LYS A 367 -14.14 -5.65 0.64
C LYS A 367 -15.35 -6.25 1.34
N VAL A 368 -16.03 -5.44 2.16
CA VAL A 368 -17.18 -5.84 2.97
C VAL A 368 -18.42 -5.06 2.55
N ASP A 369 -19.52 -5.77 2.25
CA ASP A 369 -20.84 -5.16 2.01
C ASP A 369 -21.51 -4.86 3.36
N LEU A 370 -21.76 -3.57 3.61
CA LEU A 370 -22.30 -3.07 4.88
C LEU A 370 -23.82 -3.29 5.03
N SER A 371 -24.51 -3.64 3.94
CA SER A 371 -25.94 -3.92 3.95
C SER A 371 -26.24 -5.38 4.27
N THR A 372 -25.42 -6.31 3.76
CA THR A 372 -25.58 -7.74 3.98
C THR A 372 -24.70 -8.28 5.10
N ALA A 373 -23.73 -7.49 5.58
CA ALA A 373 -22.71 -7.90 6.54
C ALA A 373 -21.94 -9.14 6.04
N THR A 374 -21.38 -9.03 4.84
CA THR A 374 -20.61 -10.13 4.20
C THR A 374 -19.35 -9.60 3.57
N ALA A 375 -18.24 -10.32 3.72
CA ALA A 375 -17.05 -10.10 2.91
C ALA A 375 -17.31 -10.67 1.51
N VAL A 376 -17.08 -9.84 0.48
CA VAL A 376 -17.49 -10.15 -0.91
C VAL A 376 -16.31 -10.39 -1.84
N GLU A 377 -15.13 -9.86 -1.50
CA GLU A 377 -13.93 -9.94 -2.33
C GLU A 377 -12.68 -9.71 -1.47
N ILE A 378 -11.59 -10.40 -1.81
CA ILE A 378 -10.24 -10.12 -1.30
C ILE A 378 -9.41 -9.66 -2.50
N MET A 379 -8.91 -8.43 -2.42
CA MET A 379 -8.14 -7.76 -3.47
C MET A 379 -6.65 -7.95 -3.15
N PRO A 380 -5.90 -8.76 -3.92
CA PRO A 380 -4.44 -8.80 -3.78
C PRO A 380 -3.84 -7.47 -4.24
N LEU A 381 -2.82 -6.98 -3.54
CA LEU A 381 -2.19 -5.69 -3.86
C LEU A 381 -1.04 -5.84 -4.87
N GLY A 382 -0.54 -7.05 -5.05
CA GLY A 382 0.57 -7.34 -5.96
C GLY A 382 1.91 -6.93 -5.39
N TYR A 383 2.89 -6.67 -6.26
CA TYR A 383 4.27 -6.45 -5.85
C TYR A 383 4.92 -5.31 -6.65
N LYS A 384 5.73 -4.50 -5.97
CA LYS A 384 6.64 -3.52 -6.57
C LYS A 384 7.85 -4.24 -7.18
N ASP A 385 8.17 -3.95 -8.43
CA ASP A 385 9.38 -4.43 -9.09
C ASP A 385 10.54 -3.46 -8.82
N TRP A 386 11.49 -3.85 -7.96
CA TRP A 386 12.67 -3.06 -7.63
C TRP A 386 13.73 -3.05 -8.73
N SER A 387 13.55 -3.83 -9.80
CA SER A 387 14.42 -3.79 -10.98
C SER A 387 14.02 -2.68 -11.95
N ALA A 388 12.81 -2.12 -11.79
CA ALA A 388 12.25 -1.12 -12.68
C ALA A 388 12.83 0.28 -12.45
N VAL A 389 12.97 1.05 -13.54
CA VAL A 389 13.44 2.45 -13.47
C VAL A 389 12.48 3.28 -12.60
N GLY A 390 13.04 3.99 -11.61
CA GLY A 390 12.28 4.79 -10.64
C GLY A 390 11.92 4.06 -9.35
N ASN A 391 12.30 2.77 -9.24
CA ASN A 391 12.17 1.98 -8.02
C ASN A 391 13.55 1.55 -7.54
N THR A 392 14.35 2.49 -7.04
CA THR A 392 15.61 2.17 -6.37
C THR A 392 15.39 2.02 -4.87
N LEU A 393 16.20 1.20 -4.21
CA LEU A 393 16.26 1.14 -2.75
C LEU A 393 17.71 1.09 -2.27
N ASP A 394 17.93 1.53 -1.05
CA ASP A 394 19.09 1.18 -0.26
C ASP A 394 18.76 -0.04 0.58
N ALA A 395 19.59 -1.08 0.49
CA ALA A 395 19.26 -2.42 0.95
C ALA A 395 20.22 -2.96 2.03
N SER A 396 21.23 -2.17 2.40
CA SER A 396 22.25 -2.55 3.38
C SER A 396 22.41 -1.45 4.42
N ASP A 397 22.54 -1.83 5.67
CA ASP A 397 22.96 -0.97 6.79
C ASP A 397 24.47 -1.15 7.11
N LYS A 398 25.25 -1.77 6.20
CA LYS A 398 26.66 -2.14 6.42
C LYS A 398 27.65 -1.46 5.48
N ASP A 399 27.21 -1.00 4.32
CA ASP A 399 28.10 -0.37 3.35
C ASP A 399 28.53 1.06 3.77
N GLY A 400 27.80 1.65 4.72
CA GLY A 400 28.10 2.92 5.36
C GLY A 400 27.87 4.14 4.45
N VAL A 401 27.12 3.97 3.36
CA VAL A 401 26.84 5.01 2.37
C VAL A 401 25.42 4.86 1.84
N ILE A 402 24.77 5.96 1.48
CA ILE A 402 23.48 5.87 0.80
C ILE A 402 23.68 5.26 -0.60
N ASN A 403 23.11 4.09 -0.83
CA ASN A 403 23.40 3.27 -2.00
C ASN A 403 22.16 2.81 -2.77
N MET A 404 21.28 3.76 -3.07
CA MET A 404 20.07 3.57 -3.87
C MET A 404 20.37 2.95 -5.25
N ARG A 405 19.89 1.72 -5.47
CA ARG A 405 20.05 0.96 -6.73
C ARG A 405 18.81 0.12 -7.04
N ASN A 406 18.73 -0.32 -8.30
CA ASN A 406 17.76 -1.32 -8.71
C ASN A 406 18.26 -2.73 -8.42
N TYR A 407 17.37 -3.59 -7.94
CA TYR A 407 17.67 -4.97 -7.56
C TYR A 407 16.62 -5.95 -8.14
N PRO A 408 17.00 -7.20 -8.46
CA PRO A 408 16.09 -8.20 -9.01
C PRO A 408 15.21 -8.83 -7.93
N ILE A 409 14.53 -8.00 -7.14
CA ILE A 409 13.66 -8.41 -6.03
C ILE A 409 12.31 -7.71 -6.14
N LYS A 410 11.31 -8.24 -5.43
CA LYS A 410 9.95 -7.70 -5.39
C LYS A 410 9.64 -7.17 -3.99
N GLY A 411 9.03 -5.99 -3.88
CA GLY A 411 8.53 -5.46 -2.62
C GLY A 411 7.03 -5.72 -2.49
N MET A 412 6.59 -6.19 -1.33
CA MET A 412 5.16 -6.39 -1.05
C MET A 412 4.54 -5.06 -0.63
N TYR A 413 3.34 -4.73 -1.14
CA TYR A 413 2.73 -3.42 -0.86
C TYR A 413 2.26 -3.26 0.58
N MET A 414 1.80 -4.33 1.22
CA MET A 414 1.59 -4.46 2.68
C MET A 414 1.28 -3.15 3.41
N PRO A 415 0.03 -2.70 3.35
CA PRO A 415 -0.32 -1.42 3.91
C PRO A 415 -0.83 -1.53 5.33
N ASP A 416 -0.19 -0.79 6.23
CA ASP A 416 -0.66 -0.56 7.58
C ASP A 416 -1.93 0.32 7.53
N ALA A 417 -1.79 1.63 7.34
CA ALA A 417 -2.96 2.49 7.17
C ALA A 417 -3.50 2.56 5.72
N ILE A 418 -4.82 2.72 5.63
CA ILE A 418 -5.53 3.04 4.39
C ILE A 418 -6.51 4.19 4.57
N ASP A 419 -6.70 4.98 3.51
CA ASP A 419 -7.77 5.98 3.45
C ASP A 419 -8.49 5.95 2.09
N GLY A 420 -9.75 6.38 2.07
CA GLY A 420 -10.65 6.25 0.94
C GLY A 420 -11.25 7.60 0.56
N HIS A 421 -11.02 8.04 -0.67
CA HIS A 421 -11.45 9.37 -1.09
C HIS A 421 -12.03 9.40 -2.50
N VAL A 422 -12.99 10.30 -2.73
CA VAL A 422 -13.59 10.50 -4.06
C VAL A 422 -12.88 11.58 -4.84
N ILE A 423 -12.34 11.19 -6.00
CA ILE A 423 -11.63 12.09 -6.90
C ILE A 423 -12.19 11.91 -8.31
N GLY A 424 -12.67 13.00 -8.91
CA GLY A 424 -13.30 12.94 -10.23
C GLY A 424 -14.55 12.05 -10.30
N GLY A 425 -15.24 11.82 -9.17
CA GLY A 425 -16.45 11.00 -9.08
C GLY A 425 -16.22 9.50 -8.88
N ASN A 426 -14.98 9.03 -8.83
CA ASN A 426 -14.63 7.66 -8.50
C ASN A 426 -14.05 7.60 -7.07
N PHE A 427 -14.35 6.53 -6.35
CA PHE A 427 -13.74 6.23 -5.05
C PHE A 427 -12.40 5.53 -5.28
N TYR A 428 -11.35 5.99 -4.61
CA TYR A 428 -10.01 5.41 -4.65
C TYR A 428 -9.58 5.08 -3.22
N ILE A 429 -8.72 4.07 -3.10
CA ILE A 429 -8.13 3.64 -1.84
C ILE A 429 -6.65 4.02 -1.88
N PHE A 430 -6.20 4.73 -0.89
CA PHE A 430 -4.82 5.16 -0.68
C PHE A 430 -4.22 4.31 0.42
N THR A 431 -2.96 3.93 0.26
CA THR A 431 -2.30 3.00 1.18
C THR A 431 -0.93 3.52 1.59
N ALA A 432 -0.57 3.36 2.86
CA ALA A 432 0.77 3.60 3.40
C ALA A 432 1.51 2.25 3.46
N ASN A 433 2.50 2.04 2.59
CA ASN A 433 3.07 0.72 2.33
C ASN A 433 4.27 0.44 3.24
N GLU A 434 4.02 0.29 4.54
CA GLU A 434 5.00 0.07 5.60
C GLU A 434 5.69 -1.29 5.46
N GLY A 435 4.95 -2.38 5.68
CA GLY A 435 5.38 -3.75 5.43
C GLY A 435 5.82 -4.49 6.68
N ASP A 436 4.88 -4.92 7.49
CA ASP A 436 5.16 -5.72 8.67
C ASP A 436 5.38 -7.21 8.36
N SER A 437 5.80 -8.00 9.34
CA SER A 437 6.11 -9.42 9.18
C SER A 437 5.60 -10.21 10.36
N ARG A 438 5.26 -11.49 10.16
CA ARG A 438 4.95 -12.37 11.28
C ARG A 438 6.21 -13.01 11.88
N ASP A 439 6.70 -12.43 12.97
CA ASP A 439 7.83 -12.95 13.75
C ASP A 439 7.43 -13.22 15.22
N TYR A 440 7.00 -14.45 15.48
CA TYR A 440 6.59 -14.95 16.79
C TYR A 440 7.55 -16.06 17.28
N ASN A 441 7.54 -16.34 18.59
CA ASN A 441 8.36 -17.42 19.17
C ASN A 441 8.11 -18.79 18.52
N GLY A 442 6.86 -19.07 18.12
CA GLY A 442 6.44 -20.32 17.49
C GLY A 442 6.55 -20.36 15.97
N PHE A 443 6.70 -19.21 15.31
CA PHE A 443 6.73 -19.08 13.85
C PHE A 443 7.40 -17.77 13.44
N SER A 444 8.37 -17.86 12.54
CA SER A 444 9.02 -16.70 11.94
C SER A 444 9.01 -16.85 10.43
N GLU A 445 8.48 -15.86 9.74
CA GLU A 445 8.55 -15.82 8.28
C GLU A 445 9.74 -15.03 7.74
N GLU A 446 10.55 -14.40 8.59
CA GLU A 446 11.70 -13.62 8.14
C GLU A 446 12.92 -14.50 7.90
N ASP A 447 13.62 -14.23 6.79
CA ASP A 447 15.00 -14.66 6.57
C ASP A 447 15.82 -13.50 5.99
N ARG A 448 17.13 -13.55 6.21
CA ARG A 448 18.09 -12.64 5.56
C ARG A 448 18.56 -13.27 4.26
N ILE A 449 18.68 -12.49 3.19
CA ILE A 449 19.08 -13.01 1.86
C ILE A 449 20.43 -13.76 1.88
N LYS A 450 21.38 -13.39 2.75
CA LYS A 450 22.67 -14.10 2.88
C LYS A 450 22.56 -15.52 3.44
N ASP A 451 21.46 -15.83 4.14
CA ASP A 451 21.28 -17.09 4.87
C ASP A 451 20.48 -18.14 4.07
N ILE A 452 19.83 -17.73 2.97
CA ILE A 452 19.09 -18.62 2.06
C ILE A 452 19.94 -19.12 0.89
N ILE A 453 19.42 -20.11 0.16
CA ILE A 453 20.01 -20.62 -1.08
C ILE A 453 19.30 -19.96 -2.26
N LEU A 454 20.04 -19.24 -3.10
CA LEU A 454 19.50 -18.65 -4.33
C LEU A 454 19.70 -19.61 -5.51
N ASP A 455 18.67 -19.74 -6.34
CA ASP A 455 18.80 -20.47 -7.60
C ASP A 455 19.85 -19.80 -8.49
N SER A 456 20.76 -20.62 -9.01
CA SER A 456 21.91 -20.12 -9.79
C SER A 456 21.54 -19.68 -11.21
N ILE A 457 20.36 -20.06 -11.70
CA ILE A 457 19.84 -19.68 -13.02
C ILE A 457 19.09 -18.34 -12.92
N ALA A 458 18.25 -18.17 -11.90
CA ALA A 458 17.53 -16.96 -11.58
C ALA A 458 18.48 -15.85 -11.08
N PHE A 459 19.47 -16.21 -10.26
CA PHE A 459 20.47 -15.30 -9.71
C PHE A 459 21.91 -15.71 -10.07
N PRO A 460 22.37 -15.54 -11.33
CA PRO A 460 23.73 -15.91 -11.75
C PRO A 460 24.85 -15.18 -10.99
N ASN A 461 24.53 -14.07 -10.33
CA ASN A 461 25.43 -13.24 -9.53
C ASN A 461 25.14 -13.33 -8.01
N TYR A 462 24.51 -14.42 -7.53
CA TYR A 462 24.10 -14.62 -6.14
C TYR A 462 25.15 -14.20 -5.10
N ALA A 463 26.43 -14.56 -5.29
CA ALA A 463 27.49 -14.24 -4.34
C ALA A 463 27.73 -12.73 -4.14
N ALA A 464 27.46 -11.90 -5.15
CA ALA A 464 27.54 -10.45 -5.01
C ALA A 464 26.25 -9.86 -4.41
N LEU A 465 25.09 -10.49 -4.67
CA LEU A 465 23.83 -10.08 -4.08
C LEU A 465 23.80 -10.38 -2.58
N GLN A 466 24.27 -11.56 -2.17
CA GLN A 466 24.33 -12.02 -0.78
C GLN A 466 25.45 -11.37 0.06
N ASP A 467 26.21 -10.43 -0.52
CA ASP A 467 27.17 -9.64 0.24
C ASP A 467 26.43 -8.71 1.23
N GLU A 468 26.96 -8.57 2.44
CA GLU A 468 26.32 -7.74 3.48
C GLU A 468 26.30 -6.26 3.10
N ASP A 469 27.22 -5.79 2.25
CA ASP A 469 27.25 -4.43 1.69
C ASP A 469 26.28 -4.28 0.49
N SER A 470 25.49 -5.31 0.16
CA SER A 470 24.49 -5.32 -0.93
C SER A 470 23.11 -5.75 -0.42
N LEU A 471 22.56 -6.89 -0.88
CA LEU A 471 21.25 -7.38 -0.44
C LEU A 471 21.35 -8.36 0.73
N GLY A 472 22.56 -8.82 1.10
CA GLY A 472 22.72 -9.96 2.00
C GLY A 472 22.03 -9.79 3.35
N ARG A 473 21.88 -8.54 3.82
CA ARG A 473 21.14 -8.25 5.04
C ARG A 473 19.67 -7.90 4.82
N LEU A 474 19.19 -7.64 3.61
CA LEU A 474 17.78 -7.31 3.43
C LEU A 474 16.87 -8.44 3.93
N ASN A 475 15.91 -8.09 4.79
CA ASN A 475 14.87 -9.02 5.26
C ASN A 475 13.89 -9.36 4.12
N ILE A 476 13.58 -10.65 4.00
CA ILE A 476 12.61 -11.19 3.06
C ILE A 476 11.69 -12.19 3.76
N THR A 477 10.57 -12.52 3.12
CA THR A 477 9.75 -13.66 3.56
C THR A 477 10.32 -14.99 3.06
N ASN A 478 10.29 -16.00 3.93
CA ASN A 478 10.67 -17.39 3.63
C ASN A 478 9.48 -18.25 3.17
N THR A 479 8.27 -17.68 3.13
CA THR A 479 7.02 -18.39 2.83
C THR A 479 6.69 -18.47 1.34
N MET A 480 7.46 -17.75 0.51
CA MET A 480 7.35 -17.72 -0.94
C MET A 480 8.73 -17.49 -1.57
N GLY A 481 8.86 -17.77 -2.87
CA GLY A 481 10.10 -17.57 -3.62
C GLY A 481 10.69 -18.84 -4.22
N ASP A 482 10.38 -20.01 -3.65
CA ASP A 482 10.67 -21.33 -4.21
C ASP A 482 9.51 -21.78 -5.12
N ILE A 483 9.63 -21.52 -6.43
CA ILE A 483 8.54 -21.70 -7.40
C ILE A 483 8.39 -23.17 -7.79
N ASP A 484 9.50 -23.93 -7.82
CA ASP A 484 9.50 -25.33 -8.25
C ASP A 484 9.61 -26.37 -7.10
N ASN A 485 9.70 -25.88 -5.86
CA ASN A 485 9.76 -26.62 -4.60
C ASN A 485 11.02 -27.50 -4.48
N ASP A 486 12.17 -27.04 -4.98
CA ASP A 486 13.43 -27.77 -4.88
C ASP A 486 14.32 -27.33 -3.69
N GLY A 487 13.89 -26.29 -2.96
CA GLY A 487 14.52 -25.78 -1.75
C GLY A 487 15.52 -24.65 -1.98
N ASP A 488 15.64 -24.12 -3.19
CA ASP A 488 16.26 -22.81 -3.45
C ASP A 488 15.21 -21.75 -3.86
N PHE A 489 15.63 -20.49 -3.82
CA PHE A 489 14.76 -19.35 -4.13
C PHE A 489 14.98 -18.89 -5.57
N ASP A 490 13.91 -18.93 -6.37
CA ASP A 490 13.82 -18.37 -7.72
C ASP A 490 13.47 -16.87 -7.72
N GLU A 491 12.72 -16.44 -6.71
CA GLU A 491 12.25 -15.07 -6.54
C GLU A 491 12.42 -14.62 -5.08
N LEU A 492 12.61 -13.32 -4.87
CA LEU A 492 12.82 -12.74 -3.54
C LEU A 492 11.79 -11.65 -3.29
N PHE A 493 11.21 -11.67 -2.09
CA PHE A 493 10.11 -10.80 -1.69
C PHE A 493 10.48 -10.06 -0.40
N SER A 494 10.78 -8.77 -0.50
CA SER A 494 11.03 -7.90 0.65
C SER A 494 9.72 -7.40 1.24
N TYR A 495 9.73 -7.13 2.54
CA TYR A 495 8.63 -6.47 3.23
C TYR A 495 8.55 -5.00 2.84
N GLY A 496 7.32 -4.52 2.68
CA GLY A 496 7.04 -3.13 2.37
C GLY A 496 7.41 -2.71 0.96
N ALA A 497 6.65 -1.75 0.44
CA ALA A 497 6.99 -1.09 -0.81
C ALA A 497 7.63 0.28 -0.57
N ARG A 498 7.83 0.70 0.69
CA ARG A 498 8.50 1.95 1.11
C ARG A 498 7.92 3.21 0.46
N SER A 499 6.61 3.21 0.24
CA SER A 499 5.91 4.16 -0.64
C SER A 499 4.47 4.39 -0.20
N PHE A 500 3.75 5.24 -0.92
CA PHE A 500 2.29 5.20 -0.90
C PHE A 500 1.75 4.78 -2.27
N SER A 501 0.59 4.12 -2.27
CA SER A 501 -0.08 3.69 -3.48
C SER A 501 -1.53 4.18 -3.56
N ILE A 502 -2.06 4.21 -4.78
CA ILE A 502 -3.46 4.51 -5.08
C ILE A 502 -4.05 3.32 -5.84
N PHE A 503 -5.10 2.72 -5.31
CA PHE A 503 -5.84 1.62 -5.91
C PHE A 503 -7.26 2.03 -6.28
N SER A 504 -7.79 1.40 -7.33
CA SER A 504 -9.22 1.41 -7.62
C SER A 504 -9.99 0.43 -6.72
N THR A 505 -11.31 0.55 -6.66
CA THR A 505 -12.19 -0.36 -5.91
C THR A 505 -12.28 -1.81 -6.46
N THR A 506 -11.49 -2.13 -7.49
CA THR A 506 -11.36 -3.47 -8.06
C THR A 506 -9.94 -4.04 -7.85
N GLY A 507 -9.13 -3.40 -7.00
CA GLY A 507 -7.75 -3.82 -6.71
C GLY A 507 -6.72 -3.43 -7.78
N ALA A 508 -7.09 -2.69 -8.82
CA ALA A 508 -6.09 -2.24 -9.81
C ALA A 508 -5.26 -1.08 -9.26
N LEU A 509 -3.93 -1.24 -9.25
CA LEU A 509 -2.97 -0.17 -8.93
C LEU A 509 -3.04 0.93 -9.99
N ILE A 510 -3.27 2.16 -9.53
CA ILE A 510 -3.37 3.37 -10.36
C ILE A 510 -2.06 4.15 -10.34
N TYR A 511 -1.44 4.25 -9.16
CA TYR A 511 -0.19 4.95 -8.93
C TYR A 511 0.54 4.34 -7.74
N ASP A 512 1.86 4.37 -7.79
CA ASP A 512 2.76 4.10 -6.68
C ASP A 512 3.86 5.17 -6.73
N SER A 513 4.31 5.65 -5.57
CA SER A 513 5.31 6.72 -5.49
C SER A 513 6.74 6.28 -5.78
N GLY A 514 6.97 5.03 -6.20
CA GLY A 514 8.29 4.51 -6.52
C GLY A 514 9.25 4.66 -5.34
N ASP A 515 10.41 5.26 -5.59
CA ASP A 515 11.44 5.58 -4.62
C ASP A 515 11.41 7.04 -4.11
N ASP A 516 10.34 7.79 -4.37
CA ASP A 516 10.27 9.25 -4.14
C ASP A 516 10.67 9.65 -2.70
N PHE A 517 10.26 8.86 -1.70
CA PHE A 517 10.50 9.18 -0.28
C PHE A 517 11.99 9.10 0.06
N GLU A 518 12.60 7.94 -0.20
CA GLU A 518 14.03 7.71 0.03
C GLU A 518 14.88 8.62 -0.86
N SER A 519 14.52 8.81 -2.13
CA SER A 519 15.18 9.75 -3.04
C SER A 519 15.20 11.19 -2.48
N TYR A 520 14.08 11.67 -1.93
CA TYR A 520 14.01 12.99 -1.33
C TYR A 520 14.86 13.09 -0.05
N ILE A 521 14.77 12.10 0.83
CA ILE A 521 15.50 12.06 2.10
C ILE A 521 17.01 11.96 1.83
N ALA A 522 17.45 11.12 0.89
CA ALA A 522 18.84 11.03 0.47
C ALA A 522 19.38 12.38 -0.04
N ALA A 523 18.57 13.14 -0.78
CA ALA A 523 18.98 14.44 -1.32
C ALA A 523 19.02 15.58 -0.28
N ASN A 524 18.12 15.54 0.71
CA ASN A 524 17.88 16.70 1.60
C ASN A 524 18.23 16.44 3.07
N HIS A 525 18.30 15.18 3.49
CA HIS A 525 18.49 14.72 4.87
C HIS A 525 19.49 13.55 4.95
N ALA A 526 20.50 13.54 4.06
CA ALA A 526 21.43 12.43 3.88
C ALA A 526 22.07 11.88 5.16
N THR A 527 22.35 12.71 6.17
CA THR A 527 22.99 12.27 7.42
C THR A 527 22.08 11.48 8.35
N HIS A 528 20.79 11.41 8.03
CA HIS A 528 19.75 10.75 8.83
C HIS A 528 18.91 9.79 7.97
N PHE A 529 19.38 9.47 6.76
CA PHE A 529 18.68 8.60 5.84
C PHE A 529 18.38 7.23 6.49
N ASN A 530 17.16 6.72 6.28
CA ASN A 530 16.67 5.45 6.83
C ASN A 530 17.01 5.25 8.31
N SER A 531 16.85 6.32 9.11
CA SER A 531 17.02 6.27 10.56
C SER A 531 15.89 5.54 11.27
N ASN A 532 16.21 4.90 12.39
CA ASN A 532 15.21 4.31 13.29
C ASN A 532 14.45 5.40 14.06
N ASN A 533 13.34 5.07 14.73
CA ASN A 533 12.52 6.02 15.51
C ASN A 533 12.96 6.20 16.97
N ASP A 534 13.57 5.19 17.58
CA ASP A 534 13.96 5.17 19.01
C ASP A 534 15.36 5.75 19.31
N ASP A 535 16.17 5.98 18.26
CA ASP A 535 17.53 6.48 18.34
C ASP A 535 17.80 7.52 17.23
N ASN A 536 18.45 8.63 17.58
CA ASN A 536 18.83 9.69 16.65
C ASN A 536 20.24 9.49 16.05
N ASP A 537 21.07 8.60 16.58
CA ASP A 537 22.36 8.18 15.99
C ASP A 537 22.18 6.85 15.23
N SER A 538 21.25 6.89 14.28
CA SER A 538 20.72 5.70 13.62
C SER A 538 20.75 5.78 12.10
N PHE A 539 21.62 6.62 11.51
CA PHE A 539 21.82 6.66 10.06
C PHE A 539 21.89 5.24 9.49
N ASP A 540 21.07 5.00 8.47
CA ASP A 540 21.06 3.79 7.63
C ASP A 540 20.56 2.50 8.32
N LYS A 541 20.17 2.57 9.60
CA LYS A 541 19.79 1.38 10.39
C LYS A 541 18.49 0.68 9.93
N ARG A 542 17.74 1.25 9.00
CA ARG A 542 16.51 0.66 8.44
C ARG A 542 16.64 0.27 6.96
N SER A 543 17.80 0.48 6.33
CA SER A 543 17.99 0.16 4.90
C SER A 543 17.93 -1.34 4.61
N ASP A 544 18.41 -2.19 5.51
CA ASP A 544 18.30 -3.66 5.41
C ASP A 544 16.93 -4.21 5.85
N ASP A 545 15.98 -3.34 6.20
CA ASP A 545 14.63 -3.72 6.62
C ASP A 545 13.58 -3.04 5.71
N LYS A 546 12.73 -2.17 6.25
CA LYS A 546 11.58 -1.56 5.54
C LYS A 546 11.80 -0.07 5.21
N GLY A 547 13.01 0.45 5.40
CA GLY A 547 13.43 1.79 4.98
C GLY A 547 12.78 2.91 5.80
N VAL A 548 11.96 3.74 5.15
CA VAL A 548 11.34 4.92 5.77
C VAL A 548 10.03 4.63 6.51
N GLU A 549 9.41 3.47 6.24
CA GLU A 549 8.20 2.94 6.90
C GLU A 549 7.02 3.92 6.92
N PRO A 550 6.30 4.04 5.78
CA PRO A 550 5.08 4.85 5.70
C PRO A 550 3.92 4.15 6.42
N GLU A 551 3.53 4.70 7.55
CA GLU A 551 2.61 4.10 8.54
C GLU A 551 1.21 4.68 8.40
N ALA A 552 1.07 5.97 8.66
CA ALA A 552 -0.21 6.66 8.60
C ALA A 552 -0.48 7.26 7.21
N ILE A 553 -1.75 7.25 6.77
CA ILE A 553 -2.19 8.05 5.61
C ILE A 553 -3.58 8.65 5.82
N ILE A 554 -3.75 9.92 5.44
CA ILE A 554 -5.08 10.55 5.28
C ILE A 554 -5.14 11.39 4.01
N VAL A 555 -6.31 11.48 3.40
CA VAL A 555 -6.58 12.23 2.16
C VAL A 555 -7.74 13.19 2.35
N GLU A 556 -7.50 14.47 2.10
CA GLU A 556 -8.46 15.54 2.38
C GLU A 556 -8.60 16.57 1.27
N GLU A 557 -9.82 17.09 1.10
CA GLU A 557 -10.09 18.20 0.19
C GLU A 557 -9.82 19.53 0.89
N ILE A 558 -8.78 20.23 0.44
CA ILE A 558 -8.39 21.52 0.99
C ILE A 558 -8.36 22.54 -0.14
N ARG A 559 -9.28 23.51 -0.07
CA ARG A 559 -9.41 24.62 -1.05
C ARG A 559 -9.58 24.14 -2.50
N GLY A 560 -10.31 23.04 -2.70
CA GLY A 560 -10.63 22.49 -4.02
C GLY A 560 -9.51 21.64 -4.64
N LYS A 561 -8.49 21.28 -3.86
CA LYS A 561 -7.44 20.31 -4.21
C LYS A 561 -7.47 19.16 -3.22
N GLN A 562 -7.07 17.98 -3.68
CA GLN A 562 -6.94 16.79 -2.84
C GLN A 562 -5.49 16.67 -2.38
N TYR A 563 -5.29 16.54 -1.07
CA TYR A 563 -3.96 16.36 -0.48
C TYR A 563 -3.90 15.03 0.27
N ALA A 564 -2.86 14.25 -0.01
CA ALA A 564 -2.49 13.09 0.79
C ALA A 564 -1.37 13.48 1.76
N PHE A 565 -1.53 13.11 3.02
CA PHE A 565 -0.55 13.24 4.09
C PHE A 565 -0.14 11.85 4.53
N ILE A 566 1.16 11.56 4.50
CA ILE A 566 1.71 10.25 4.80
C ILE A 566 2.72 10.39 5.93
N GLY A 567 2.47 9.76 7.07
CA GLY A 567 3.39 9.69 8.21
C GLY A 567 4.47 8.66 7.96
N LEU A 568 5.71 8.98 8.31
CA LEU A 568 6.83 8.04 8.26
C LEU A 568 7.23 7.68 9.68
N GLU A 569 6.97 6.45 10.12
CA GLU A 569 7.10 6.03 11.51
C GLU A 569 8.57 5.98 11.94
N ARG A 570 9.46 5.39 11.13
CA ARG A 570 10.90 5.34 11.44
C ARG A 570 11.63 6.65 11.22
N MET A 571 11.79 7.06 9.96
CA MET A 571 12.51 8.30 9.62
C MET A 571 11.90 9.52 10.33
N GLY A 572 10.59 9.47 10.59
CA GLY A 572 9.83 10.58 11.14
C GLY A 572 9.35 11.54 10.05
N GLY A 573 8.40 12.37 10.42
CA GLY A 573 7.87 13.43 9.57
C GLY A 573 6.71 12.99 8.67
N ILE A 574 6.28 13.91 7.82
CA ILE A 574 5.07 13.80 7.02
C ILE A 574 5.39 14.19 5.58
N MET A 575 5.15 13.27 4.65
CA MET A 575 5.18 13.51 3.21
C MET A 575 3.83 14.05 2.74
N VAL A 576 3.83 15.03 1.84
CA VAL A 576 2.60 15.69 1.34
C VAL A 576 2.57 15.70 -0.18
N TYR A 577 1.47 15.23 -0.74
CA TYR A 577 1.23 15.18 -2.18
C TYR A 577 -0.09 15.85 -2.54
N ASP A 578 -0.12 16.63 -3.62
CA ASP A 578 -1.38 16.97 -4.31
C ASP A 578 -1.77 15.76 -5.18
N VAL A 579 -2.85 15.11 -4.80
CA VAL A 579 -3.40 13.89 -5.43
C VAL A 579 -4.65 14.20 -6.26
N SER A 580 -4.89 15.48 -6.60
CA SER A 580 -6.03 15.89 -7.44
C SER A 580 -6.05 15.19 -8.81
N ASN A 581 -4.88 14.76 -9.29
CA ASN A 581 -4.74 13.84 -10.40
C ASN A 581 -4.12 12.51 -9.92
N VAL A 582 -4.96 11.52 -9.67
CA VAL A 582 -4.55 10.19 -9.17
C VAL A 582 -3.54 9.44 -10.05
N ASN A 583 -3.41 9.78 -11.33
CA ASN A 583 -2.45 9.11 -12.23
C ASN A 583 -1.08 9.80 -12.24
N ALA A 584 -0.99 11.00 -11.69
CA ALA A 584 0.25 11.75 -11.54
C ALA A 584 0.16 12.71 -10.35
N PRO A 585 0.13 12.18 -9.11
CA PRO A 585 0.34 12.99 -7.91
C PRO A 585 1.59 13.86 -8.02
N THR A 586 1.57 15.01 -7.36
CA THR A 586 2.72 15.91 -7.31
C THR A 586 3.16 16.13 -5.87
N PHE A 587 4.43 15.84 -5.58
CA PHE A 587 5.04 16.12 -4.29
C PHE A 587 5.03 17.62 -3.97
N GLU A 588 4.58 17.98 -2.78
CA GLU A 588 4.45 19.37 -2.32
C GLU A 588 5.48 19.70 -1.23
N GLN A 589 5.60 18.83 -0.22
CA GLN A 589 6.46 19.07 0.94
C GLN A 589 6.79 17.78 1.68
N TYR A 590 8.00 17.70 2.24
CA TYR A 590 8.31 16.85 3.39
C TYR A 590 8.46 17.76 4.62
N PHE A 591 7.72 17.46 5.68
CA PHE A 591 7.75 18.20 6.93
C PHE A 591 8.28 17.32 8.06
N LEU A 592 9.37 17.75 8.69
CA LEU A 592 10.04 17.01 9.75
C LEU A 592 10.14 17.87 11.00
N ASN A 593 9.48 17.45 12.08
CA ASN A 593 9.53 18.11 13.39
C ASN A 593 10.44 17.37 14.40
N ARG A 594 11.21 16.40 13.91
CA ARG A 594 12.25 15.67 14.65
C ARG A 594 13.55 16.47 14.66
N ASP A 595 14.17 16.60 15.82
CA ASP A 595 15.51 17.18 16.01
C ASP A 595 16.54 16.09 16.32
N PHE A 596 17.26 15.66 15.29
CA PHE A 596 18.33 14.66 15.39
C PHE A 596 19.55 15.10 16.21
N SER A 597 19.66 16.38 16.60
CA SER A 597 20.76 16.85 17.45
C SER A 597 20.51 16.64 18.96
N THR A 598 19.29 16.28 19.31
CA THR A 598 18.85 15.96 20.67
C THR A 598 18.80 14.44 20.85
N VAL A 599 18.96 13.92 22.08
CA VAL A 599 18.76 12.47 22.34
C VAL A 599 17.29 12.11 22.18
N ALA A 600 16.97 10.98 21.54
CA ALA A 600 15.60 10.60 21.21
C ALA A 600 14.65 10.56 22.43
N THR A 601 15.16 10.11 23.58
CA THR A 601 14.40 10.03 24.85
C THR A 601 14.07 11.39 25.49
N ASP A 602 14.65 12.49 25.01
CA ASP A 602 14.30 13.83 25.48
C ASP A 602 13.15 14.38 24.64
N SER A 603 12.09 14.87 25.30
CA SER A 603 10.95 15.55 24.66
C SER A 603 11.35 16.67 23.69
N ALA A 604 12.54 17.27 23.84
CA ALA A 604 13.06 18.27 22.91
C ALA A 604 13.47 17.69 21.54
N ALA A 605 13.60 16.36 21.40
CA ALA A 605 13.81 15.68 20.11
C ALA A 605 12.60 15.83 19.17
N GLY A 606 11.46 16.30 19.66
CA GLY A 606 10.27 16.51 18.85
C GLY A 606 9.55 15.21 18.56
N ASP A 607 9.05 15.08 17.33
CA ASP A 607 8.13 14.01 16.94
C ASP A 607 8.85 12.77 16.41
N LEU A 608 8.61 11.63 17.04
CA LEU A 608 9.19 10.30 16.74
C LEU A 608 8.07 9.25 16.70
N GLY A 609 8.03 8.43 15.65
CA GLY A 609 7.01 7.41 15.43
C GLY A 609 5.60 7.96 15.12
N PRO A 610 5.37 8.78 14.08
CA PRO A 610 4.02 9.16 13.66
C PRO A 610 3.14 7.94 13.33
N GLU A 611 2.22 7.63 14.22
CA GLU A 611 1.30 6.48 14.17
C GLU A 611 -0.04 6.82 13.51
N GLY A 612 -0.56 8.01 13.83
CA GLY A 612 -1.91 8.39 13.49
C GLY A 612 -1.96 9.83 13.01
N LEU A 613 -2.68 10.05 11.92
CA LEU A 613 -2.95 11.38 11.39
C LEU A 613 -4.44 11.70 11.47
N PHE A 614 -4.77 12.93 11.84
CA PHE A 614 -6.15 13.41 11.85
C PHE A 614 -6.25 14.84 11.34
N PHE A 615 -7.18 15.10 10.44
CA PHE A 615 -7.41 16.43 9.88
C PHE A 615 -8.60 17.15 10.53
N ILE A 616 -8.41 18.42 10.88
CA ILE A 616 -9.47 19.28 11.40
C ILE A 616 -9.64 20.47 10.44
N PRO A 617 -10.73 20.52 9.65
CA PRO A 617 -10.93 21.59 8.68
C PRO A 617 -11.15 22.95 9.37
N ALA A 618 -10.75 24.03 8.70
CA ALA A 618 -10.88 25.40 9.19
C ALA A 618 -12.31 25.79 9.63
N SER A 619 -13.33 25.15 9.06
CA SER A 619 -14.74 25.40 9.38
C SER A 619 -15.14 24.98 10.79
N VAL A 620 -14.40 24.04 11.40
CA VAL A 620 -14.68 23.49 12.73
C VAL A 620 -13.49 23.59 13.68
N SER A 621 -12.34 24.05 13.20
CA SER A 621 -11.16 24.22 14.04
C SER A 621 -11.28 25.43 14.99
N PRO A 622 -10.62 25.40 16.16
CA PRO A 622 -10.75 26.46 17.15
C PRO A 622 -10.18 27.83 16.73
N ASN A 623 -9.21 27.83 15.81
CA ASN A 623 -8.53 29.04 15.33
C ASN A 623 -8.93 29.44 13.90
N GLY A 624 -9.85 28.70 13.26
CA GLY A 624 -10.29 28.95 11.90
C GLY A 624 -9.24 28.66 10.82
N LEU A 625 -8.23 27.84 11.15
CA LEU A 625 -7.21 27.34 10.22
C LEU A 625 -7.39 25.84 10.00
N ASP A 626 -6.99 25.34 8.83
CA ASP A 626 -6.89 23.90 8.58
C ASP A 626 -5.77 23.33 9.46
N LEU A 627 -6.08 22.33 10.28
CA LEU A 627 -5.12 21.71 11.19
C LEU A 627 -4.88 20.24 10.84
N LEU A 628 -3.64 19.81 10.99
CA LEU A 628 -3.23 18.41 10.95
C LEU A 628 -2.74 18.02 12.34
N VAL A 629 -3.22 16.91 12.87
CA VAL A 629 -2.79 16.33 14.14
C VAL A 629 -2.01 15.06 13.85
N ALA A 630 -0.87 14.88 14.52
CA ALA A 630 -0.12 13.63 14.51
C ALA A 630 0.00 13.10 15.94
N SER A 631 -0.39 11.85 16.16
CA SER A 631 -0.04 11.06 17.34
C SER A 631 1.28 10.33 17.07
N ASN A 632 2.24 10.51 17.96
CA ASN A 632 3.61 10.03 17.78
C ASN A 632 3.93 9.08 18.94
N GLU A 633 3.88 7.79 18.67
CA GLU A 633 3.84 6.74 19.70
C GLU A 633 5.17 6.63 20.48
N ILE A 634 6.30 6.71 19.79
CA ILE A 634 7.63 6.62 20.40
C ILE A 634 7.94 7.84 21.25
N SER A 635 7.69 9.04 20.74
CA SER A 635 7.93 10.29 21.51
C SER A 635 6.84 10.59 22.55
N GLY A 636 5.69 9.91 22.49
CA GLY A 636 4.52 10.21 23.33
C GLY A 636 3.91 11.59 23.06
N ASN A 637 4.11 12.15 21.86
CA ASN A 637 3.62 13.48 21.49
C ASN A 637 2.31 13.40 20.71
N VAL A 638 1.36 14.27 21.06
CA VAL A 638 0.25 14.64 20.19
C VAL A 638 0.50 16.05 19.67
N SER A 639 1.00 16.14 18.44
CA SER A 639 1.45 17.37 17.81
C SER A 639 0.39 17.94 16.87
N ILE A 640 0.20 19.26 16.90
CA ILE A 640 -0.78 19.99 16.10
C ILE A 640 -0.06 20.95 15.17
N TYR A 641 -0.36 20.82 13.88
CA TYR A 641 0.16 21.65 12.81
C TYR A 641 -0.95 22.50 12.20
N SER A 642 -0.60 23.69 11.73
CA SER A 642 -1.46 24.51 10.88
C SER A 642 -1.01 24.47 9.43
N LEU A 643 -1.97 24.43 8.51
CA LEU A 643 -1.72 24.45 7.08
C LEU A 643 -1.87 25.86 6.54
N SER A 644 -0.80 26.38 5.96
CA SER A 644 -0.73 27.71 5.37
C SER A 644 -0.59 27.62 3.86
N PHE A 645 -1.32 28.48 3.14
CA PHE A 645 -1.18 28.58 1.69
C PHE A 645 -0.95 30.02 1.30
N THR A 646 0.14 30.27 0.58
CA THR A 646 0.47 31.61 0.09
C THR A 646 0.29 31.66 -1.41
N THR A 647 -0.62 32.50 -1.88
CA THR A 647 -0.76 32.77 -3.31
C THR A 647 0.19 33.88 -3.70
N SER A 648 1.25 33.53 -4.41
CA SER A 648 2.16 34.48 -5.03
C SER A 648 1.77 34.70 -6.49
N LEU A 649 1.75 35.95 -6.93
CA LEU A 649 1.73 36.27 -8.35
C LEU A 649 3.05 35.77 -8.94
N ILE A 650 3.01 34.79 -9.83
CA ILE A 650 4.12 34.63 -10.77
C ILE A 650 3.95 35.80 -11.73
N GLU A 651 4.79 36.82 -11.58
CA GLU A 651 4.98 37.78 -12.65
C GLU A 651 5.45 36.94 -13.84
N SER A 652 4.60 36.82 -14.87
CA SER A 652 4.90 36.02 -16.05
C SER A 652 6.05 36.71 -16.79
N GLY A 653 7.28 36.48 -16.34
CA GLY A 653 8.44 36.57 -17.18
C GLY A 653 8.24 35.49 -18.22
N ILE A 654 7.62 35.85 -19.35
CA ILE A 654 7.73 35.07 -20.58
C ILE A 654 9.24 34.86 -20.73
N LYS A 655 9.73 33.65 -20.47
CA LYS A 655 11.10 33.26 -20.79
C LYS A 655 11.14 33.21 -22.31
N GLY A 656 11.27 34.38 -22.91
CA GLY A 656 11.33 34.55 -24.35
C GLY A 656 12.47 33.70 -24.88
N ILE A 657 12.31 33.18 -26.09
CA ILE A 657 13.35 32.42 -26.80
C ILE A 657 14.69 33.15 -26.62
N GLU A 658 15.64 32.53 -25.92
CA GLU A 658 16.95 33.14 -25.61
C GLU A 658 17.65 33.58 -26.90
N LEU A 659 18.25 34.78 -26.90
CA LEU A 659 18.98 35.30 -28.04
C LEU A 659 20.15 34.38 -28.45
N SER A 660 20.04 33.79 -29.64
CA SER A 660 21.09 32.95 -30.24
C SER A 660 21.67 33.61 -31.48
N ILE A 661 22.98 33.47 -31.69
CA ILE A 661 23.72 34.06 -32.82
C ILE A 661 24.37 32.95 -33.65
N TYR A 662 24.21 33.00 -34.98
CA TYR A 662 24.81 32.02 -35.90
C TYR A 662 25.22 32.63 -37.26
N PRO A 663 26.36 32.23 -37.84
CA PRO A 663 27.36 31.33 -37.28
C PRO A 663 28.17 32.01 -36.17
N ASN A 664 28.53 31.26 -35.14
CA ASN A 664 29.37 31.73 -34.03
C ASN A 664 30.24 30.55 -33.53
N PRO A 665 31.56 30.51 -33.83
CA PRO A 665 32.37 31.58 -34.41
C PRO A 665 32.01 31.95 -35.86
N SER A 666 31.96 33.24 -36.16
CA SER A 666 31.67 33.74 -37.51
C SER A 666 32.97 33.87 -38.32
N LYS A 667 33.00 33.26 -39.50
CA LYS A 667 34.07 33.46 -40.51
C LYS A 667 33.67 34.45 -41.61
N GLY A 668 32.40 34.88 -41.62
CA GLY A 668 31.84 35.76 -42.64
C GLY A 668 31.76 37.22 -42.19
N ASN A 669 31.18 38.05 -43.05
CA ASN A 669 30.93 39.47 -42.76
C ASN A 669 29.59 39.71 -42.06
N THR A 670 28.80 38.66 -41.80
CA THR A 670 27.47 38.78 -41.20
C THR A 670 27.23 37.68 -40.17
N VAL A 671 26.37 37.97 -39.19
CA VAL A 671 25.79 36.98 -38.28
C VAL A 671 24.28 37.17 -38.18
N ASN A 672 23.55 36.07 -37.98
CA ASN A 672 22.11 36.07 -37.82
C ASN A 672 21.72 35.85 -36.36
N LEU A 673 20.58 36.44 -35.98
CA LEU A 673 19.91 36.25 -34.72
C LEU A 673 18.71 35.32 -34.94
N ASN A 674 18.34 34.54 -33.93
CA ASN A 674 17.12 33.73 -33.96
C ASN A 674 15.81 34.54 -33.87
N LYS A 675 15.90 35.86 -33.67
CA LYS A 675 14.78 36.80 -33.63
C LYS A 675 15.20 38.20 -34.06
N MET A 676 14.22 39.03 -34.45
CA MET A 676 14.46 40.45 -34.73
C MET A 676 14.84 41.18 -33.44
N ALA A 677 15.93 41.95 -33.45
CA ALA A 677 16.37 42.70 -32.30
C ALA A 677 16.99 44.05 -32.67
N THR A 678 16.98 44.97 -31.71
CA THR A 678 17.72 46.23 -31.72
C THR A 678 18.78 46.16 -30.64
N GLY A 679 20.00 46.63 -30.91
CA GLY A 679 21.09 46.53 -29.96
C GLY A 679 22.43 47.02 -30.48
N SER A 680 23.48 46.67 -29.72
CA SER A 680 24.85 47.05 -29.99
C SER A 680 25.80 45.89 -29.73
N ILE A 681 26.91 45.85 -30.46
CA ILE A 681 28.06 44.98 -30.22
C ILE A 681 29.13 45.79 -29.50
N PHE A 682 29.69 45.22 -28.45
CA PHE A 682 30.76 45.79 -27.64
C PHE A 682 32.02 44.94 -27.73
N ASN A 683 33.19 45.57 -27.78
CA ASN A 683 34.45 44.86 -27.61
C ASN A 683 34.70 44.47 -26.14
N MET A 684 35.75 43.70 -25.86
CA MET A 684 36.04 43.20 -24.50
C MET A 684 36.36 44.28 -23.45
N ILE A 685 36.68 45.52 -23.89
CA ILE A 685 36.86 46.67 -22.98
C ILE A 685 35.57 47.49 -22.78
N GLY A 686 34.43 47.00 -23.29
CA GLY A 686 33.12 47.62 -23.11
C GLY A 686 32.81 48.79 -24.05
N LYS A 687 33.60 49.01 -25.10
CA LYS A 687 33.33 50.06 -26.10
C LYS A 687 32.36 49.54 -27.17
N GLU A 688 31.31 50.30 -27.45
CA GLU A 688 30.37 50.04 -28.57
C GLU A 688 31.12 50.14 -29.91
N VAL A 689 31.01 49.11 -30.74
CA VAL A 689 31.71 49.00 -32.05
C VAL A 689 30.75 48.87 -33.23
N VAL A 690 29.55 48.31 -33.03
CA VAL A 690 28.49 48.20 -34.06
C VAL A 690 27.15 48.44 -33.38
N ARG A 691 26.24 49.15 -34.03
CA ARG A 691 24.83 49.29 -33.63
C ARG A 691 23.94 48.71 -34.73
N PHE A 692 22.91 47.98 -34.34
CA PHE A 692 21.92 47.39 -35.24
C PHE A 692 20.52 47.69 -34.73
N ASP A 693 19.58 47.87 -35.65
CA ASP A 693 18.20 48.23 -35.32
C ASP A 693 17.21 47.30 -36.01
N HIS A 694 16.31 46.74 -35.21
CA HIS A 694 15.21 45.87 -35.58
C HIS A 694 15.56 44.94 -36.76
N THR A 695 16.56 44.09 -36.55
CA THR A 695 17.08 43.17 -37.56
C THR A 695 17.39 41.81 -36.95
N ASN A 696 17.32 40.75 -37.76
CA ASN A 696 17.81 39.43 -37.42
C ASN A 696 19.12 39.09 -38.14
N THR A 697 19.73 40.05 -38.84
CA THR A 697 21.05 39.91 -39.48
C THR A 697 21.88 41.16 -39.19
N ILE A 698 23.10 40.97 -38.70
CA ILE A 698 24.03 42.04 -38.35
C ILE A 698 25.27 41.94 -39.25
N ASP A 699 25.66 43.06 -39.87
CA ASP A 699 26.94 43.20 -40.57
C ASP A 699 28.05 43.43 -39.54
N ILE A 700 29.05 42.56 -39.58
CA ILE A 700 30.23 42.56 -38.72
C ILE A 700 31.54 42.68 -39.52
N SER A 701 31.46 43.11 -40.78
CA SER A 701 32.63 43.33 -41.65
C SER A 701 33.64 44.34 -41.09
N SER A 702 33.19 45.27 -40.25
CA SER A 702 34.03 46.25 -39.59
C SER A 702 34.76 45.73 -38.34
N LEU A 703 34.44 44.52 -37.87
CA LEU A 703 35.05 43.91 -36.69
C LEU A 703 36.33 43.18 -37.08
N THR A 704 37.41 43.40 -36.32
CA THR A 704 38.62 42.56 -36.40
C THR A 704 38.37 41.20 -35.74
N GLU A 705 39.20 40.20 -36.05
CA GLU A 705 39.18 38.90 -35.36
C GLU A 705 39.30 39.10 -33.84
N GLY A 706 38.46 38.38 -33.08
CA GLY A 706 38.38 38.52 -31.63
C GLY A 706 37.00 38.23 -31.05
N MET A 707 36.88 38.44 -29.74
CA MET A 707 35.66 38.22 -28.96
C MET A 707 34.92 39.54 -28.71
N TYR A 708 33.60 39.49 -28.82
CA TYR A 708 32.70 40.62 -28.64
C TYR A 708 31.46 40.17 -27.84
N ILE A 709 30.73 41.13 -27.28
CA ILE A 709 29.44 40.90 -26.62
C ILE A 709 28.36 41.67 -27.37
N ILE A 710 27.34 40.98 -27.85
CA ILE A 710 26.11 41.60 -28.35
C ILE A 710 25.21 41.86 -27.15
N LYS A 711 24.67 43.07 -27.00
CA LYS A 711 23.60 43.39 -26.05
C LYS A 711 22.42 44.01 -26.79
N THR A 712 21.23 43.48 -26.54
CA THR A 712 19.98 44.02 -27.08
C THR A 712 19.40 45.08 -26.15
N THR A 713 18.57 45.97 -26.68
CA THR A 713 17.85 46.96 -25.88
C THR A 713 16.84 46.33 -24.91
N SER A 714 16.43 45.08 -25.15
CA SER A 714 15.60 44.26 -24.25
C SER A 714 16.37 43.63 -23.10
N GLY A 715 17.69 43.85 -22.99
CA GLY A 715 18.51 43.39 -21.86
C GLY A 715 19.19 42.04 -22.07
N GLU A 716 18.98 41.36 -23.19
CA GLU A 716 19.62 40.09 -23.49
C GLU A 716 21.05 40.31 -24.00
N SER A 717 21.97 39.42 -23.62
CA SER A 717 23.37 39.48 -24.04
C SER A 717 23.89 38.15 -24.55
N GLN A 718 24.67 38.14 -25.62
CA GLN A 718 25.29 36.93 -26.14
C GLN A 718 26.71 37.19 -26.63
N LYS A 719 27.59 36.21 -26.41
CA LYS A 719 28.99 36.27 -26.86
C LYS A 719 29.07 36.04 -28.37
N LEU A 720 29.82 36.88 -29.07
CA LEU A 720 30.18 36.72 -30.49
C LEU A 720 31.69 36.49 -30.61
N ILE A 721 32.09 35.47 -31.37
CA ILE A 721 33.48 35.22 -31.76
C ILE A 721 33.60 35.49 -33.25
N LYS A 722 34.42 36.47 -33.64
CA LYS A 722 34.77 36.76 -35.03
C LYS A 722 36.12 36.10 -35.33
N ASN A 723 36.09 35.13 -36.23
CA ASN A 723 37.25 34.44 -36.80
C ASN A 723 37.54 34.92 -38.22
#